data_AF-A0A9W7C4E8-F1
#
_entry.id   AF-A0A9W7C4E8-F1
#
_cell.length_a   1.000
_cell.length_b   1.000
_cell.length_c   1.000
_cell.angle_alpha   90.00
_cell.angle_beta   90.00
_cell.angle_gamma   90.00
#
_symmetry.space_group_name_H-M   'P 1'
#
loop_
_entity.id
_entity.type
_entity.pdbx_description
1 polymer ?
#
loop_
_entity_poly.entity_id
_entity_poly.type
_entity_poly.pdbx_seq_one_letter_code
_entity_poly.pdbx_strand_id
1 'polypeptide(L)'
;MFFTLLAFLASVSTAGGDSTPLPSSRSHTCTSRKNALLPLPSSVHPAANFEPFDSALLEKAKSDVSVNRACREGFSHSTYEYIVERISSEGHGLGYPLSWFCEEILQQQYLPPVAAPTCPPTPGGDNDSTLLSTSSVDTVPSTQTWSHLKKTTMVKKAREEEASFLLHRTDIGPEVLLGESKWGLFFTSPPTDTVLGIADEGPFGVECDYYVDTPVVMFTILTWQVGHLIVDVLEPLFYMLGMNKTGEVKKDVILVIDVAEEGEKDTLFEKILRDVYETSTPFFLLKQFTSHPIHTKQSFFEGRGGKTTRTCLEELYVELDVHETYYTTGWDSHPGFVKGSGGVRDYAGFQKFLWKGVGLETTGEAQTVTFVERTGHRELLNLGDLQRVAGDLVDRPIVTAKLEAMGLEEQVELFGRTRILISQYGSGAHNSVFLSPGSVLILLMQPGWCNHAWAYANQALLSRVGVVAVCAEEVFPDAFRWTWKAWHQGPWNTKDMSWAVEGELFAEALQKAQELVGLEEPQVVVLGATESAVDPASASAGRRRVGRTTVHLSNYQISRVGEEDAQLARLMCVFEVVLGEGAREERHWDDDQARLCVEVNSAAITCRRASEFNEFSTVDIQVPFGTEVNIRAFLEGMEEESETYFWVIVEGLVGGLNLSTITHVGSVGDGVNQLNDFRLFRGKGDFALIVDGLVFETDLGEPYRLQRDAALFCRANSIDCGLFFRELSKIVQQQNELRRLNLPKIQYIPTVTSPFIFLHHEKTAGSSLRRYIAQKSSDLGLGFYIPCYTADGVYHEDFSCYSRSFDLHNASKVNGGERDDLAVVAGHMQWDVWAGEDGMKSFSGRTPNCLVMLRHPVDRAISLFYERVFPRDDLDFGNTKINELSPTRLKFVVEQFRGSAWGMYRDEGFSNTLCKMLLGQNHFKGKTPSELNWEDIERADKAMMEDVERAIENLDQCVVGLQNDWETTKSMIWHFFPWLEFNDSAKMNTGRGGGAETRDELRSELERVILNYNQCDMKVWEHAQKRFELQKRAVLGM
;
A
#
# COMPACT_ATOMS: atom_id res chain seq x y z
N MET A 1 -8.42 -27.80 39.37
CA MET A 1 -9.17 -27.53 40.62
C MET A 1 -8.29 -26.70 41.55
N PHE A 2 -8.85 -25.59 42.05
CA PHE A 2 -8.44 -24.72 43.17
C PHE A 2 -7.13 -24.93 43.99
N PHE A 3 -6.45 -23.78 44.18
CA PHE A 3 -6.01 -23.15 45.46
C PHE A 3 -4.55 -23.24 46.01
N THR A 4 -3.96 -22.03 46.18
CA THR A 4 -3.04 -21.53 47.24
C THR A 4 -1.67 -22.20 47.50
N LEU A 5 -0.67 -21.62 48.18
CA LEU A 5 -0.16 -20.25 48.49
C LEU A 5 0.88 -20.41 49.65
N LEU A 6 1.80 -19.44 49.84
CA LEU A 6 2.63 -19.17 51.06
C LEU A 6 3.86 -20.06 51.41
N ALA A 7 5.04 -19.52 51.06
CA ALA A 7 6.08 -18.98 51.96
C ALA A 7 6.42 -19.62 53.34
N PHE A 8 7.73 -19.71 53.61
CA PHE A 8 8.50 -19.43 54.85
C PHE A 8 9.96 -19.94 54.63
N LEU A 9 11.08 -19.52 55.23
CA LEU A 9 11.62 -18.33 55.93
C LEU A 9 13.04 -18.77 56.45
N ALA A 10 13.75 -17.89 57.18
CA ALA A 10 14.95 -18.16 58.01
C ALA A 10 16.34 -18.20 57.29
N SER A 11 17.44 -17.65 57.85
CA SER A 11 17.62 -16.82 59.07
C SER A 11 19.07 -16.29 59.28
N VAL A 12 19.21 -15.12 59.97
CA VAL A 12 20.22 -14.79 61.03
C VAL A 12 21.73 -14.68 60.59
N SER A 13 22.62 -13.78 61.05
CA SER A 13 22.78 -12.83 62.19
C SER A 13 23.81 -11.70 61.82
N THR A 14 24.15 -10.63 62.57
CA THR A 14 23.54 -9.75 63.61
C THR A 14 24.48 -8.52 63.85
N ALA A 15 23.92 -7.39 64.35
CA ALA A 15 24.58 -6.24 65.03
C ALA A 15 25.56 -5.32 64.25
N GLY A 16 25.65 -4.00 64.46
CA GLY A 16 24.97 -3.04 65.36
C GLY A 16 25.96 -1.91 65.78
N GLY A 17 25.62 -0.64 66.04
CA GLY A 17 24.35 0.11 65.97
C GLY A 17 24.58 1.64 66.25
N ASP A 18 23.52 2.43 66.10
CA ASP A 18 23.19 3.78 66.63
C ASP A 18 24.25 4.90 66.80
N SER A 19 24.04 6.05 66.12
CA SER A 19 23.33 7.21 66.73
C SER A 19 23.26 8.46 65.81
N THR A 20 22.17 9.23 65.95
CA THR A 20 21.82 10.50 65.25
C THR A 20 22.20 11.73 66.13
N PRO A 21 22.02 13.04 65.75
CA PRO A 21 21.21 13.60 64.65
C PRO A 21 21.76 14.83 63.85
N LEU A 22 20.92 15.29 62.92
CA LEU A 22 20.85 16.58 62.18
C LEU A 22 20.92 17.85 63.10
N PRO A 23 21.07 19.13 62.61
CA PRO A 23 20.59 19.64 61.30
C PRO A 23 21.35 20.80 60.56
N SER A 24 20.83 21.12 59.37
CA SER A 24 20.64 22.46 58.75
C SER A 24 21.80 23.32 58.16
N SER A 25 21.72 23.47 56.83
CA SER A 25 21.57 24.76 56.08
C SER A 25 22.77 25.59 55.56
N ARG A 26 22.68 25.86 54.25
CA ARG A 26 22.88 27.13 53.50
C ARG A 26 24.28 27.73 53.22
N SER A 27 24.54 27.81 51.90
CA SER A 27 25.11 28.93 51.11
C SER A 27 26.51 29.50 51.41
N HIS A 28 27.35 29.64 50.36
CA HIS A 28 27.77 30.95 49.83
C HIS A 28 28.61 30.88 48.52
N THR A 29 28.03 31.40 47.43
CA THR A 29 28.58 32.40 46.47
C THR A 29 30.04 32.34 45.97
N CYS A 30 30.19 32.25 44.64
CA CYS A 30 31.42 32.61 43.92
C CYS A 30 31.56 34.13 43.70
N THR A 31 32.80 34.64 43.64
CA THR A 31 33.11 36.02 43.20
C THR A 31 34.27 36.04 42.21
N SER A 32 34.24 36.99 41.28
CA SER A 32 35.12 37.09 40.12
C SER A 32 36.47 37.75 40.40
N ARG A 33 37.46 37.50 39.53
CA ARG A 33 38.54 38.47 39.23
C ARG A 33 38.89 38.48 37.74
N LYS A 34 38.97 39.69 37.18
CA LYS A 34 39.61 40.01 35.89
C LYS A 34 40.90 40.79 36.13
N ASN A 35 41.78 40.79 35.12
CA ASN A 35 42.77 41.80 34.69
C ASN A 35 44.14 41.17 34.39
N ALA A 36 44.97 41.65 33.45
CA ALA A 36 44.81 42.39 32.18
C ALA A 36 46.23 42.60 31.60
N LEU A 37 46.41 42.67 30.27
CA LEU A 37 47.31 43.60 29.54
C LEU A 37 47.29 43.37 28.00
N LEU A 38 47.80 44.34 27.23
CA LEU A 38 47.53 44.70 25.81
C LEU A 38 48.79 44.54 24.90
N PRO A 39 48.84 44.94 23.58
CA PRO A 39 47.79 45.35 22.60
C PRO A 39 47.89 44.75 21.15
N LEU A 40 46.74 44.75 20.43
CA LEU A 40 46.42 45.07 19.00
C LEU A 40 47.42 44.87 17.82
N PRO A 41 46.94 44.70 16.56
CA PRO A 41 45.55 44.69 16.04
C PRO A 41 45.20 43.30 15.41
N SER A 42 44.31 43.04 14.44
CA SER A 42 43.33 43.82 13.63
C SER A 42 42.20 42.89 13.10
N SER A 43 40.99 43.43 12.92
CA SER A 43 39.87 42.97 12.06
C SER A 43 39.80 41.48 11.64
N VAL A 44 39.11 40.67 12.45
CA VAL A 44 38.36 39.47 12.00
C VAL A 44 37.02 39.51 12.73
N HIS A 45 35.90 39.35 12.03
CA HIS A 45 34.60 39.15 12.67
C HIS A 45 34.60 37.76 13.32
N PRO A 46 34.21 37.60 14.60
CA PRO A 46 34.10 36.26 15.17
C PRO A 46 32.97 35.52 14.45
N ALA A 47 33.30 34.33 13.91
CA ALA A 47 32.29 33.39 13.45
C ALA A 47 31.32 33.08 14.60
N ALA A 48 30.04 32.92 14.26
CA ALA A 48 29.03 32.51 15.22
C ALA A 48 29.20 31.02 15.53
N ASN A 49 30.03 30.71 16.53
CA ASN A 49 29.98 29.39 17.16
C ASN A 49 28.59 29.22 17.76
N PHE A 50 27.84 28.22 17.32
CA PHE A 50 26.59 27.84 17.97
C PHE A 50 26.89 27.27 19.35
N GLU A 51 26.18 27.77 20.37
CA GLU A 51 25.85 26.91 21.51
C GLU A 51 24.76 25.93 21.04
N PRO A 52 24.75 24.67 21.53
CA PRO A 52 23.66 23.74 21.22
C PRO A 52 22.30 24.33 21.63
N PHE A 53 21.22 23.85 21.00
CA PHE A 53 19.84 24.27 21.26
C PHE A 53 19.58 24.49 22.76
N ASP A 54 18.88 25.57 23.12
CA ASP A 54 18.46 25.75 24.51
C ASP A 54 17.54 24.59 24.90
N SER A 55 18.10 23.67 25.67
CA SER A 55 17.41 22.46 26.11
C SER A 55 16.16 22.79 26.93
N ALA A 56 16.09 23.95 27.58
CA ALA A 56 14.88 24.41 28.25
C ALA A 56 13.77 24.80 27.25
N LEU A 57 14.11 25.42 26.11
CA LEU A 57 13.16 25.75 25.05
C LEU A 57 12.62 24.47 24.38
N LEU A 58 13.52 23.51 24.13
CA LEU A 58 13.19 22.26 23.45
C LEU A 58 12.34 21.34 24.34
N GLU A 59 12.67 21.18 25.63
CA GLU A 59 11.83 20.45 26.60
C GLU A 59 10.48 21.13 26.83
N LYS A 60 10.43 22.48 26.82
CA LYS A 60 9.18 23.23 26.87
C LYS A 60 8.31 22.96 25.63
N ALA A 61 8.90 22.94 24.43
CA ALA A 61 8.19 22.64 23.19
C ALA A 61 7.66 21.20 23.14
N LYS A 62 8.45 20.20 23.60
CA LYS A 62 7.99 18.80 23.77
C LYS A 62 6.75 18.70 24.68
N SER A 63 6.64 19.58 25.67
CA SER A 63 5.51 19.62 26.62
C SER A 63 4.26 20.37 26.15
N ASP A 64 4.34 21.21 25.09
CA ASP A 64 3.17 21.95 24.58
C ASP A 64 2.38 21.10 23.59
N VAL A 65 1.26 20.55 24.06
CA VAL A 65 0.30 19.74 23.27
C VAL A 65 -0.13 20.44 21.98
N SER A 66 -0.17 21.78 21.95
CA SER A 66 -0.55 22.57 20.77
C SER A 66 0.53 22.51 19.69
N VAL A 67 1.81 22.59 20.08
CA VAL A 67 2.96 22.50 19.17
C VAL A 67 3.09 21.07 18.65
N ASN A 68 2.97 20.07 19.53
CA ASN A 68 3.02 18.65 19.17
C ASN A 68 1.90 18.29 18.17
N ARG A 69 0.66 18.71 18.45
CA ARG A 69 -0.47 18.57 17.53
C ARG A 69 -0.20 19.25 16.18
N ALA A 70 0.26 20.50 16.20
CA ALA A 70 0.53 21.26 14.98
C ALA A 70 1.62 20.64 14.10
N CYS A 71 2.66 20.04 14.70
CA CYS A 71 3.68 19.30 13.97
C CYS A 71 3.14 17.98 13.36
N ARG A 72 2.08 17.39 13.93
CA ARG A 72 1.45 16.14 13.44
C ARG A 72 0.36 16.34 12.40
N GLU A 73 -0.42 17.43 12.51
CA GLU A 73 -1.60 17.68 11.66
C GLU A 73 -1.27 18.41 10.34
N GLY A 74 0.01 18.72 10.10
CA GLY A 74 0.47 19.49 8.94
C GLY A 74 0.23 21.00 9.06
N PHE A 75 1.00 21.80 8.31
CA PHE A 75 0.96 23.25 8.43
C PHE A 75 -0.15 23.88 7.60
N SER A 76 -1.25 24.28 8.26
CA SER A 76 -2.03 25.42 7.76
C SER A 76 -1.22 26.71 7.93
N HIS A 77 -1.40 27.70 7.05
CA HIS A 77 -0.69 28.99 7.15
C HIS A 77 -0.93 29.69 8.50
N SER A 78 -2.15 29.59 9.04
CA SER A 78 -2.48 30.09 10.39
C SER A 78 -1.81 29.30 11.54
N THR A 79 -1.52 28.01 11.34
CA THR A 79 -0.76 27.21 12.30
C THR A 79 0.70 27.65 12.35
N TYR A 80 1.28 27.95 11.18
CA TYR A 80 2.64 28.48 11.04
C TYR A 80 2.78 29.83 11.76
N GLU A 81 1.89 30.80 11.47
CA GLU A 81 1.92 32.11 12.13
C GLU A 81 1.79 32.00 13.66
N TYR A 82 0.91 31.12 14.15
CA TYR A 82 0.71 30.91 15.60
C TYR A 82 1.97 30.39 16.31
N ILE A 83 2.69 29.42 15.73
CA ILE A 83 3.93 28.91 16.35
C ILE A 83 5.04 29.97 16.28
N VAL A 84 5.19 30.63 15.12
CA VAL A 84 6.20 31.68 14.92
C VAL A 84 5.95 32.87 15.85
N GLU A 85 4.71 33.36 15.97
CA GLU A 85 4.35 34.45 16.88
C GLU A 85 4.65 34.08 18.34
N ARG A 86 4.25 32.87 18.76
CA ARG A 86 4.40 32.42 20.15
C ARG A 86 5.86 32.23 20.54
N ILE A 87 6.71 31.68 19.68
CA ILE A 87 8.15 31.55 19.94
C ILE A 87 8.88 32.90 19.82
N SER A 88 8.55 33.71 18.80
CA SER A 88 9.18 35.03 18.61
C SER A 88 8.84 36.02 19.73
N SER A 89 7.67 35.88 20.37
CA SER A 89 7.25 36.71 21.50
C SER A 89 8.15 36.57 22.74
N GLU A 90 8.92 35.49 22.85
CA GLU A 90 9.85 35.23 23.95
C GLU A 90 11.27 35.76 23.68
N GLY A 91 11.50 36.47 22.56
CA GLY A 91 12.75 37.19 22.28
C GLY A 91 13.85 36.35 21.62
N HIS A 92 13.56 35.10 21.28
CA HIS A 92 14.47 34.24 20.51
C HIS A 92 14.14 34.35 19.02
N GLY A 93 15.07 34.89 18.24
CA GLY A 93 14.97 34.85 16.78
C GLY A 93 15.19 33.42 16.29
N LEU A 94 14.15 32.79 15.75
CA LEU A 94 14.27 31.47 15.11
C LEU A 94 15.10 31.60 13.84
N GLY A 95 16.39 31.23 13.92
CA GLY A 95 17.23 30.96 12.76
C GLY A 95 16.96 29.60 12.11
N TYR A 96 15.95 28.87 12.60
CA TYR A 96 15.62 27.51 12.18
C TYR A 96 14.29 27.46 11.40
N PRO A 97 14.16 26.55 10.42
CA PRO A 97 12.92 26.35 9.70
C PRO A 97 11.91 25.53 10.51
N LEU A 98 10.63 25.86 10.38
CA LEU A 98 9.57 25.25 11.21
C LEU A 98 9.35 23.75 10.93
N SER A 99 9.58 23.31 9.68
CA SER A 99 9.56 21.89 9.32
C SER A 99 10.65 21.13 10.06
N TRP A 100 11.92 21.49 9.86
CA TRP A 100 13.08 20.89 10.54
C TRP A 100 12.94 20.90 12.08
N PHE A 101 12.43 21.99 12.65
CA PHE A 101 12.11 22.09 14.08
C PHE A 101 11.01 21.11 14.53
N CYS A 102 9.96 20.92 13.72
CA CYS A 102 8.94 19.91 13.98
C CYS A 102 9.45 18.47 13.79
N GLU A 103 10.31 18.20 12.79
CA GLU A 103 10.96 16.88 12.66
C GLU A 103 11.79 16.57 13.89
N GLU A 104 12.65 17.51 14.31
CA GLU A 104 13.50 17.34 15.49
C GLU A 104 12.66 17.18 16.76
N ILE A 105 11.62 18.00 16.98
CA ILE A 105 10.73 17.87 18.15
C ILE A 105 10.03 16.52 18.18
N LEU A 106 9.48 16.05 17.05
CA LEU A 106 8.77 14.78 16.99
C LEU A 106 9.76 13.63 17.19
N GLN A 107 10.87 13.58 16.47
CA GLN A 107 11.84 12.49 16.55
C GLN A 107 12.57 12.45 17.90
N GLN A 108 12.91 13.59 18.51
CA GLN A 108 13.51 13.64 19.85
C GLN A 108 12.58 13.19 20.99
N GLN A 109 11.26 13.08 20.78
CA GLN A 109 10.38 12.42 21.76
C GLN A 109 10.58 10.90 21.81
N TYR A 110 11.11 10.32 20.72
CA TYR A 110 11.30 8.88 20.54
C TYR A 110 12.78 8.45 20.54
N LEU A 111 13.71 9.40 20.66
CA LEU A 111 15.12 9.11 20.93
C LEU A 111 15.33 9.00 22.45
N PRO A 112 16.02 7.96 22.96
CA PRO A 112 16.29 7.85 24.37
C PRO A 112 17.22 9.01 24.81
N PRO A 113 16.92 9.74 25.89
CA PRO A 113 17.88 10.67 26.47
C PRO A 113 19.13 9.89 26.90
N VAL A 114 20.31 10.48 26.71
CA VAL A 114 21.58 9.87 27.14
C VAL A 114 21.58 9.75 28.68
N ALA A 115 21.44 8.54 29.22
CA ALA A 115 20.93 8.33 30.58
C ALA A 115 21.79 7.43 31.49
N ALA A 116 21.48 7.50 32.78
CA ALA A 116 21.79 6.50 33.81
C ALA A 116 20.47 6.09 34.54
N PRO A 117 20.38 4.89 35.14
CA PRO A 117 19.14 4.06 35.18
C PRO A 117 18.26 4.25 36.45
N THR A 118 17.04 3.72 36.65
CA THR A 118 16.32 2.47 36.22
C THR A 118 14.76 2.61 36.14
N CYS A 119 14.06 1.64 35.52
CA CYS A 119 12.62 1.52 35.18
C CYS A 119 11.70 0.92 36.30
N PRO A 120 10.42 0.45 36.07
CA PRO A 120 9.41 0.56 34.97
C PRO A 120 7.99 0.98 35.55
N PRO A 121 6.75 0.47 35.20
CA PRO A 121 6.15 -0.16 33.99
C PRO A 121 4.69 0.29 33.55
N THR A 122 4.30 -0.03 32.28
CA THR A 122 3.00 -0.53 31.69
C THR A 122 1.58 0.06 31.96
N PRO A 123 0.54 -0.26 31.12
CA PRO A 123 0.47 -0.33 29.63
C PRO A 123 -0.84 0.24 28.99
N GLY A 124 -0.93 0.30 27.64
CA GLY A 124 -2.21 0.20 26.91
C GLY A 124 -2.29 0.95 25.57
N GLY A 125 -2.58 0.24 24.47
CA GLY A 125 -2.88 0.78 23.14
C GLY A 125 -2.86 -0.31 22.06
N ASP A 126 -3.93 -0.41 21.26
CA ASP A 126 -4.06 -1.38 20.16
C ASP A 126 -3.37 -0.88 18.86
N ASN A 127 -2.85 -1.78 18.04
CA ASN A 127 -2.17 -1.47 16.78
C ASN A 127 -3.05 -1.79 15.56
N ASP A 128 -3.27 -0.82 14.68
CA ASP A 128 -3.78 -1.04 13.32
C ASP A 128 -2.61 -1.36 12.36
N SER A 129 -2.76 -2.40 11.53
CA SER A 129 -1.80 -2.71 10.46
C SER A 129 -2.28 -2.12 9.13
N THR A 130 -1.37 -1.47 8.38
CA THR A 130 -1.65 -0.89 7.07
C THR A 130 -0.87 -1.61 5.97
N LEU A 131 -1.60 -2.34 5.12
CA LEU A 131 -1.10 -2.81 3.83
C LEU A 131 -1.18 -1.68 2.81
N LEU A 132 -0.07 -1.37 2.14
CA LEU A 132 -0.01 -0.46 0.99
C LEU A 132 0.66 -1.16 -0.19
N SER A 133 0.06 -0.98 -1.37
CA SER A 133 0.60 -1.44 -2.65
C SER A 133 1.77 -0.55 -3.07
N THR A 134 2.85 -1.15 -3.58
CA THR A 134 4.00 -0.44 -4.19
C THR A 134 4.14 -0.91 -5.64
N SER A 135 4.38 0.03 -6.56
CA SER A 135 4.62 -0.27 -7.97
C SER A 135 5.55 0.81 -8.52
N SER A 136 6.84 0.51 -8.60
CA SER A 136 7.86 1.50 -8.92
C SER A 136 7.68 2.07 -10.33
N VAL A 137 7.61 3.41 -10.38
CA VAL A 137 7.61 4.19 -11.62
C VAL A 137 8.69 5.26 -11.49
N ASP A 138 9.36 5.52 -12.61
CA ASP A 138 10.43 6.52 -12.85
C ASP A 138 11.89 6.18 -12.49
N THR A 139 12.78 6.91 -13.17
CA THR A 139 14.12 6.46 -13.55
C THR A 139 15.22 7.00 -12.64
N VAL A 140 15.26 6.53 -11.38
CA VAL A 140 16.48 6.61 -10.58
C VAL A 140 17.33 5.36 -10.84
N PRO A 141 18.64 5.47 -11.19
CA PRO A 141 19.51 4.32 -11.27
C PRO A 141 19.56 3.63 -9.90
N SER A 142 19.25 2.34 -9.85
CA SER A 142 19.23 1.61 -8.57
C SER A 142 20.59 1.68 -7.86
N THR A 143 20.60 1.53 -6.53
CA THR A 143 21.82 1.39 -5.71
C THR A 143 22.82 0.38 -6.28
N GLN A 144 22.34 -0.61 -7.04
CA GLN A 144 23.15 -1.64 -7.70
C GLN A 144 23.80 -1.15 -9.01
N THR A 145 23.16 -0.25 -9.77
CA THR A 145 23.78 0.44 -10.92
C THR A 145 25.02 1.23 -10.47
N TRP A 146 24.98 1.77 -9.25
CA TRP A 146 26.09 2.51 -8.63
C TRP A 146 27.22 1.61 -8.06
N SER A 147 27.12 0.28 -8.12
CA SER A 147 28.17 -0.66 -7.64
C SER A 147 29.57 -0.49 -8.30
N HIS A 148 29.65 0.27 -9.40
CA HIS A 148 30.91 0.68 -10.03
C HIS A 148 31.62 1.83 -9.28
N LEU A 149 30.93 2.54 -8.39
CA LEU A 149 31.46 3.67 -7.65
C LEU A 149 32.08 3.24 -6.31
N LYS A 150 33.24 2.59 -6.38
CA LYS A 150 34.03 2.26 -5.18
C LYS A 150 34.28 3.50 -4.34
N LYS A 151 33.88 3.45 -3.06
CA LYS A 151 34.22 4.39 -1.96
C LYS A 151 34.44 5.85 -2.40
N THR A 152 33.37 6.54 -2.75
CA THR A 152 33.43 8.00 -2.96
C THR A 152 32.89 8.77 -1.76
N THR A 153 33.62 8.67 -0.65
CA THR A 153 33.45 9.60 0.48
C THR A 153 34.05 10.95 0.10
N MET A 154 33.24 12.02 0.16
CA MET A 154 33.76 13.37 0.04
C MET A 154 34.13 13.89 1.43
N VAL A 155 35.31 13.48 1.88
CA VAL A 155 36.03 14.12 3.00
C VAL A 155 36.86 15.26 2.42
N LYS A 156 37.14 16.29 3.23
CA LYS A 156 38.20 17.33 3.12
C LYS A 156 39.62 16.84 2.76
N LYS A 157 39.80 15.55 2.46
CA LYS A 157 41.06 14.83 2.19
C LYS A 157 41.06 13.96 0.93
N ALA A 158 39.95 13.90 0.17
CA ALA A 158 39.93 13.20 -1.11
C ALA A 158 41.03 13.79 -2.02
N ARG A 159 41.86 12.92 -2.61
CA ARG A 159 43.02 13.39 -3.38
C ARG A 159 42.58 13.95 -4.73
N GLU A 160 43.35 14.92 -5.26
CA GLU A 160 43.13 15.53 -6.58
C GLU A 160 42.92 14.49 -7.70
N GLU A 161 43.56 13.31 -7.59
CA GLU A 161 43.41 12.18 -8.49
C GLU A 161 41.96 11.63 -8.53
N GLU A 162 41.27 11.49 -7.40
CA GLU A 162 39.89 10.99 -7.34
C GLU A 162 38.89 12.04 -7.84
N ALA A 163 39.09 13.33 -7.52
CA ALA A 163 38.24 14.41 -8.00
C ALA A 163 38.23 14.50 -9.55
N SER A 164 39.37 14.25 -10.20
CA SER A 164 39.48 14.25 -11.67
C SER A 164 38.60 13.18 -12.35
N PHE A 165 38.44 12.02 -11.71
CA PHE A 165 37.63 10.90 -12.21
C PHE A 165 36.11 11.20 -12.10
N LEU A 166 35.71 12.04 -11.14
CA LEU A 166 34.31 12.35 -10.82
C LEU A 166 33.66 13.40 -11.73
N LEU A 167 34.47 14.22 -12.43
CA LEU A 167 34.01 15.48 -13.02
C LEU A 167 34.36 15.68 -14.51
N HIS A 168 35.04 14.72 -15.15
CA HIS A 168 35.40 14.78 -16.59
C HIS A 168 36.12 16.08 -17.03
N ARG A 169 36.74 16.80 -16.11
CA ARG A 169 37.47 18.05 -16.34
C ARG A 169 38.82 18.04 -15.66
N THR A 170 39.84 18.55 -16.34
CA THR A 170 41.21 18.71 -15.82
C THR A 170 41.43 20.03 -15.08
N ASP A 171 40.54 21.01 -15.27
CA ASP A 171 40.56 22.30 -14.60
C ASP A 171 39.39 22.36 -13.60
N ILE A 172 39.57 21.73 -12.43
CA ILE A 172 38.58 21.71 -11.35
C ILE A 172 38.88 22.87 -10.40
N GLY A 173 37.94 23.82 -10.29
CA GLY A 173 37.91 24.78 -9.18
C GLY A 173 37.53 24.09 -7.87
N PRO A 174 37.80 24.68 -6.70
CA PRO A 174 37.62 24.02 -5.40
C PRO A 174 36.16 23.72 -5.00
N GLU A 175 35.18 24.14 -5.79
CA GLU A 175 33.76 23.83 -5.60
C GLU A 175 33.34 22.65 -6.48
N VAL A 176 32.96 21.53 -5.85
CA VAL A 176 32.26 20.44 -6.55
C VAL A 176 30.77 20.70 -6.49
N LEU A 177 30.21 21.20 -7.59
CA LEU A 177 28.77 21.29 -7.78
C LEU A 177 28.19 19.87 -7.92
N LEU A 178 27.46 19.40 -6.90
CA LEU A 178 26.92 18.04 -6.90
C LEU A 178 26.00 17.76 -8.10
N GLY A 179 25.22 18.75 -8.51
CA GLY A 179 24.38 18.71 -9.72
C GLY A 179 25.14 18.62 -11.05
N GLU A 180 26.41 19.03 -11.10
CA GLU A 180 27.28 18.91 -12.31
C GLU A 180 28.21 17.68 -12.25
N SER A 181 28.23 16.96 -11.13
CA SER A 181 29.03 15.74 -10.97
C SER A 181 28.33 14.52 -11.59
N LYS A 182 29.00 13.35 -11.61
CA LYS A 182 28.36 12.06 -11.93
C LYS A 182 27.09 11.77 -11.10
N TRP A 183 26.93 12.44 -9.96
CA TRP A 183 25.76 12.33 -9.08
C TRP A 183 24.61 13.25 -9.46
N GLY A 184 24.71 14.04 -10.54
CA GLY A 184 23.67 15.00 -10.92
C GLY A 184 22.28 14.37 -11.02
N LEU A 185 22.18 13.12 -11.49
CA LEU A 185 20.94 12.33 -11.54
C LEU A 185 20.28 12.08 -10.17
N PHE A 186 21.04 12.08 -9.07
CA PHE A 186 20.52 12.02 -7.70
C PHE A 186 19.90 13.38 -7.30
N PHE A 187 20.41 14.49 -7.83
CA PHE A 187 20.01 15.85 -7.46
C PHE A 187 19.04 16.51 -8.46
N THR A 188 18.69 15.85 -9.57
CA THR A 188 17.75 16.35 -10.58
C THR A 188 16.27 16.21 -10.15
N SER A 189 15.91 16.85 -9.04
CA SER A 189 14.58 17.46 -8.93
C SER A 189 14.51 18.68 -9.90
N PRO A 190 13.32 19.15 -10.34
CA PRO A 190 13.22 20.33 -11.18
C PRO A 190 13.91 21.56 -10.55
N PRO A 191 14.45 22.48 -11.37
CA PRO A 191 15.51 23.40 -10.96
C PRO A 191 15.03 24.46 -9.95
N THR A 192 15.13 24.13 -8.67
CA THR A 192 14.93 25.01 -7.52
C THR A 192 16.28 25.23 -6.82
N ASP A 193 17.24 25.76 -7.60
CA ASP A 193 18.46 26.50 -7.18
C ASP A 193 19.28 25.97 -5.98
N THR A 194 19.17 24.69 -5.62
CA THR A 194 19.87 24.09 -4.48
C THR A 194 21.29 23.71 -4.88
N VAL A 195 22.15 24.74 -4.96
CA VAL A 195 23.58 24.60 -5.21
C VAL A 195 24.26 23.98 -3.99
N LEU A 196 24.29 22.65 -3.97
CA LEU A 196 25.13 21.89 -3.03
C LEU A 196 26.59 21.95 -3.48
N GLY A 197 27.38 22.71 -2.73
CA GLY A 197 28.83 22.76 -2.84
C GLY A 197 29.47 22.46 -1.48
N ILE A 198 30.46 21.56 -1.46
CA ILE A 198 31.31 21.33 -0.29
C ILE A 198 32.35 22.45 -0.26
N ALA A 199 32.31 23.27 0.80
CA ALA A 199 33.25 24.36 0.99
C ALA A 199 34.42 23.94 1.88
N ASP A 200 35.65 24.06 1.38
CA ASP A 200 36.85 24.02 2.23
C ASP A 200 37.04 25.37 2.94
N GLU A 201 37.55 25.36 4.17
CA GLU A 201 37.65 26.56 5.01
C GLU A 201 38.78 27.49 4.55
N GLY A 202 38.44 28.38 3.61
CA GLY A 202 39.26 29.51 3.16
C GLY A 202 40.05 29.22 1.88
N PRO A 203 40.42 30.27 1.08
CA PRO A 203 40.33 31.70 1.36
C PRO A 203 39.32 32.46 0.48
N PHE A 204 38.30 31.78 -0.07
CA PHE A 204 37.46 32.34 -1.15
C PHE A 204 36.26 33.20 -0.71
N GLY A 205 36.05 33.44 0.59
CA GLY A 205 35.04 34.40 1.09
C GLY A 205 33.59 33.99 0.84
N VAL A 206 33.34 32.69 0.62
CA VAL A 206 32.01 32.12 0.41
C VAL A 206 31.36 31.92 1.78
N GLU A 207 30.38 32.75 2.12
CA GLU A 207 29.58 32.56 3.34
C GLU A 207 28.68 31.31 3.17
N CYS A 208 28.78 30.40 4.13
CA CYS A 208 27.86 29.28 4.32
C CYS A 208 26.68 29.79 5.16
N ASP A 209 25.45 29.64 4.66
CA ASP A 209 24.24 29.93 5.46
C ASP A 209 24.06 28.89 6.58
N TYR A 210 24.62 27.70 6.38
CA TYR A 210 24.64 26.62 7.36
C TYR A 210 25.94 25.81 7.26
N TYR A 211 26.49 25.38 8.39
CA TYR A 211 27.62 24.46 8.45
C TYR A 211 27.24 23.24 9.30
N VAL A 212 27.58 22.04 8.83
CA VAL A 212 27.36 20.77 9.54
C VAL A 212 28.71 20.08 9.69
N ASP A 213 29.20 20.03 10.93
CA ASP A 213 30.44 19.36 11.35
C ASP A 213 30.27 17.85 11.55
N THR A 214 29.03 17.42 11.79
CA THR A 214 28.63 16.01 11.93
C THR A 214 28.62 15.35 10.55
N PRO A 215 29.16 14.12 10.39
CA PRO A 215 29.12 13.42 9.12
C PRO A 215 27.68 13.18 8.65
N VAL A 216 27.42 13.37 7.36
CA VAL A 216 26.12 13.12 6.73
C VAL A 216 26.24 11.92 5.80
N VAL A 217 25.38 10.92 5.97
CA VAL A 217 25.22 9.81 5.03
C VAL A 217 23.87 9.94 4.34
N MET A 218 23.92 10.17 3.04
CA MET A 218 22.75 10.41 2.20
C MET A 218 22.63 9.31 1.14
N PHE A 219 21.46 8.66 1.05
CA PHE A 219 21.26 7.50 0.18
C PHE A 219 19.82 7.35 -0.29
N THR A 220 19.63 6.68 -1.44
CA THR A 220 18.31 6.34 -1.97
C THR A 220 17.90 4.93 -1.53
N ILE A 221 16.66 4.74 -1.08
CA ILE A 221 16.06 3.40 -0.96
C ILE A 221 15.18 3.15 -2.19
N LEU A 222 15.30 1.96 -2.81
CA LEU A 222 14.53 1.62 -4.02
C LEU A 222 13.01 1.65 -3.78
N THR A 223 12.56 1.04 -2.69
CA THR A 223 11.17 1.04 -2.21
C THR A 223 11.18 0.94 -0.67
N TRP A 224 10.12 1.37 -0.01
CA TRP A 224 9.97 1.22 1.44
C TRP A 224 9.64 -0.23 1.91
N GLN A 225 10.43 -1.21 1.46
CA GLN A 225 10.28 -2.64 1.77
C GLN A 225 11.42 -3.22 2.62
N VAL A 226 11.08 -4.15 3.52
CA VAL A 226 11.99 -4.77 4.50
C VAL A 226 13.18 -5.51 3.88
N GLY A 227 13.00 -6.16 2.72
CA GLY A 227 14.10 -6.86 2.04
C GLY A 227 15.20 -5.90 1.58
N HIS A 228 14.79 -4.82 0.89
CA HIS A 228 15.67 -3.74 0.45
C HIS A 228 16.30 -3.01 1.64
N LEU A 229 15.55 -2.78 2.73
CA LEU A 229 16.12 -2.25 3.97
C LEU A 229 17.28 -3.11 4.48
N ILE A 230 17.12 -4.43 4.62
CA ILE A 230 18.18 -5.29 5.16
C ILE A 230 19.42 -5.33 4.26
N VAL A 231 19.22 -5.53 2.95
CA VAL A 231 20.30 -5.83 1.99
C VAL A 231 20.93 -4.57 1.40
N ASP A 232 20.13 -3.59 0.99
CA ASP A 232 20.61 -2.39 0.30
C ASP A 232 20.93 -1.24 1.27
N VAL A 233 20.50 -1.32 2.54
CA VAL A 233 20.70 -0.25 3.53
C VAL A 233 21.46 -0.73 4.78
N LEU A 234 20.89 -1.62 5.60
CA LEU A 234 21.42 -1.91 6.94
C LEU A 234 22.81 -2.58 6.89
N GLU A 235 23.05 -3.53 5.98
CA GLU A 235 24.37 -4.16 5.83
C GLU A 235 25.44 -3.19 5.29
N PRO A 236 25.22 -2.47 4.16
CA PRO A 236 26.14 -1.43 3.70
C PRO A 236 26.45 -0.38 4.77
N LEU A 237 25.43 0.11 5.48
CA LEU A 237 25.58 1.13 6.51
C LEU A 237 26.39 0.61 7.71
N PHE A 238 26.24 -0.67 8.05
CA PHE A 238 27.06 -1.35 9.07
C PHE A 238 28.54 -1.44 8.67
N TYR A 239 28.83 -1.76 7.41
CA TYR A 239 30.22 -1.81 6.92
C TYR A 239 30.83 -0.43 6.66
N MET A 240 30.03 0.56 6.27
CA MET A 240 30.47 1.94 6.04
C MET A 240 30.82 2.65 7.35
N LEU A 241 29.87 2.71 8.29
CA LEU A 241 30.09 3.35 9.59
C LEU A 241 31.04 2.53 10.47
N GLY A 242 31.11 1.22 10.21
CA GLY A 242 32.14 0.31 10.67
C GLY A 242 32.05 -0.04 12.15
N MET A 243 32.56 -1.22 12.50
CA MET A 243 32.95 -1.47 13.87
C MET A 243 34.26 -0.75 14.16
N ASN A 244 34.24 0.15 15.14
CA ASN A 244 35.47 0.56 15.82
C ASN A 244 36.13 -0.66 16.51
N LYS A 245 37.30 -0.48 17.15
CA LYS A 245 37.98 -1.58 17.88
C LYS A 245 37.16 -2.22 19.03
N THR A 246 36.03 -1.63 19.43
CA THR A 246 35.15 -2.15 20.48
C THR A 246 33.92 -2.90 19.95
N GLY A 247 33.77 -3.01 18.63
CA GLY A 247 32.63 -3.69 18.01
C GLY A 247 31.35 -2.85 18.01
N GLU A 248 31.47 -1.52 17.97
CA GLU A 248 30.32 -0.62 17.93
C GLU A 248 30.37 0.32 16.71
N VAL A 249 29.18 0.59 16.16
CA VAL A 249 28.94 1.49 15.02
C VAL A 249 29.04 2.94 15.48
N LYS A 250 29.69 3.82 14.69
CA LYS A 250 29.70 5.27 14.96
C LYS A 250 28.28 5.83 14.77
N LYS A 251 27.58 6.09 15.88
CA LYS A 251 26.24 6.71 15.89
C LYS A 251 26.22 8.22 15.64
N ASP A 252 27.37 8.87 15.77
CA ASP A 252 27.51 10.29 15.53
C ASP A 252 27.61 10.58 14.03
N VAL A 253 26.44 10.49 13.37
CA VAL A 253 26.21 10.62 11.94
C VAL A 253 24.75 11.00 11.70
N ILE A 254 24.47 11.89 10.75
CA ILE A 254 23.11 12.23 10.30
C ILE A 254 22.77 11.32 9.11
N LEU A 255 21.58 10.71 9.11
CA LEU A 255 21.08 9.95 7.97
C LEU A 255 20.07 10.81 7.21
N VAL A 256 20.27 10.92 5.89
CA VAL A 256 19.38 11.63 4.97
C VAL A 256 18.88 10.65 3.92
N ILE A 257 17.59 10.38 3.90
CA ILE A 257 16.98 9.36 3.05
C ILE A 257 16.24 10.04 1.89
N ASP A 258 16.40 9.49 0.69
CA ASP A 258 15.51 9.71 -0.46
C ASP A 258 14.91 8.36 -0.90
N VAL A 259 13.88 8.38 -1.72
CA VAL A 259 13.28 7.18 -2.33
C VAL A 259 13.24 7.30 -3.84
N ALA A 260 13.43 6.17 -4.52
CA ALA A 260 13.48 6.13 -5.99
C ALA A 260 12.10 6.39 -6.63
N GLU A 261 11.03 5.95 -5.99
CA GLU A 261 9.64 6.11 -6.45
C GLU A 261 9.12 7.50 -6.07
N GLU A 262 8.82 8.35 -7.07
CA GLU A 262 8.42 9.76 -6.86
C GLU A 262 7.17 9.88 -5.96
N GLY A 263 6.18 9.01 -6.16
CA GLY A 263 4.97 8.96 -5.33
C GLY A 263 5.21 8.54 -3.86
N GLU A 264 6.36 7.92 -3.56
CA GLU A 264 6.76 7.67 -2.16
C GLU A 264 7.40 8.90 -1.50
N LYS A 265 7.96 9.86 -2.25
CA LYS A 265 8.67 11.03 -1.69
C LYS A 265 7.78 11.93 -0.84
N ASP A 266 6.60 12.25 -1.36
CA ASP A 266 5.59 13.08 -0.66
C ASP A 266 5.15 12.47 0.69
N THR A 267 5.23 11.14 0.81
CA THR A 267 4.87 10.40 2.05
C THR A 267 6.08 9.92 2.85
N LEU A 268 7.31 10.18 2.38
CA LEU A 268 8.53 9.63 2.98
C LEU A 268 8.75 10.11 4.42
N PHE A 269 8.44 11.37 4.71
CA PHE A 269 8.56 11.90 6.06
C PHE A 269 7.58 11.22 7.03
N GLU A 270 6.33 11.04 6.61
CA GLU A 270 5.31 10.32 7.40
C GLU A 270 5.70 8.86 7.62
N LYS A 271 6.26 8.19 6.59
CA LYS A 271 6.83 6.84 6.68
C LYS A 271 8.00 6.79 7.66
N ILE A 272 8.93 7.75 7.64
CA ILE A 272 10.03 7.81 8.62
C ILE A 272 9.47 7.95 10.05
N LEU A 273 8.55 8.91 10.30
CA LEU A 273 7.95 9.06 11.62
C LEU A 273 7.26 7.78 12.07
N ARG A 274 6.31 7.27 11.28
CA ARG A 274 5.51 6.09 11.60
C ARG A 274 6.38 4.85 11.78
N ASP A 275 7.24 4.54 10.81
CA ASP A 275 7.89 3.23 10.69
C ASP A 275 9.23 3.14 11.44
N VAL A 276 9.91 4.27 11.66
CA VAL A 276 11.17 4.33 12.41
C VAL A 276 10.94 4.70 13.88
N TYR A 277 10.01 5.60 14.18
CA TYR A 277 9.89 6.21 15.51
C TYR A 277 8.64 5.80 16.30
N GLU A 278 7.47 5.71 15.67
CA GLU A 278 6.19 5.45 16.37
C GLU A 278 5.84 3.97 16.49
N THR A 279 6.12 3.18 15.45
CA THR A 279 5.82 1.74 15.39
C THR A 279 7.10 0.92 15.51
N SER A 280 6.95 -0.33 15.92
CA SER A 280 8.04 -1.30 15.90
C SER A 280 8.16 -1.97 14.53
N THR A 281 8.22 -1.25 13.39
CA THR A 281 8.51 -1.93 12.11
C THR A 281 10.01 -2.24 11.95
N PRO A 282 10.45 -3.05 10.97
CA PRO A 282 11.88 -3.23 10.68
C PRO A 282 12.67 -1.94 10.42
N PHE A 283 12.03 -0.85 9.98
CA PHE A 283 12.69 0.46 9.78
C PHE A 283 13.19 1.09 11.09
N PHE A 284 12.65 0.70 12.25
CA PHE A 284 13.18 1.04 13.58
C PHE A 284 14.70 0.74 13.70
N LEU A 285 15.20 -0.27 13.00
CA LEU A 285 16.62 -0.66 13.01
C LEU A 285 17.56 0.46 12.54
N LEU A 286 17.07 1.46 11.78
CA LEU A 286 17.87 2.63 11.38
C LEU A 286 18.33 3.46 12.59
N LYS A 287 17.57 3.50 13.70
CA LYS A 287 17.96 4.14 14.97
C LYS A 287 19.15 3.46 15.65
N GLN A 288 19.58 2.29 15.17
CA GLN A 288 20.83 1.69 15.65
C GLN A 288 22.07 2.40 15.09
N PHE A 289 21.97 3.02 13.92
CA PHE A 289 23.09 3.60 13.18
C PHE A 289 23.33 5.08 13.47
N THR A 290 22.36 5.77 14.06
CA THR A 290 22.44 7.21 14.36
C THR A 290 21.97 7.54 15.79
N SER A 291 22.52 8.61 16.37
CA SER A 291 21.99 9.31 17.55
C SER A 291 21.26 10.61 17.20
N HIS A 292 21.20 10.96 15.91
CA HIS A 292 20.59 12.16 15.37
C HIS A 292 19.20 11.86 14.78
N PRO A 293 18.38 12.88 14.54
CA PRO A 293 17.21 12.79 13.66
C PRO A 293 17.56 12.18 12.28
N ILE A 294 16.63 11.41 11.71
CA ILE A 294 16.68 10.91 10.34
C ILE A 294 15.81 11.82 9.48
N HIS A 295 16.40 12.45 8.48
CA HIS A 295 15.73 13.43 7.64
C HIS A 295 15.38 12.85 6.26
N THR A 296 14.40 13.45 5.58
CA THR A 296 14.30 13.30 4.12
C THR A 296 15.29 14.25 3.46
N LYS A 297 15.71 13.94 2.23
CA LYS A 297 16.48 14.89 1.41
C LYS A 297 15.78 16.26 1.29
N GLN A 298 14.47 16.25 1.06
CA GLN A 298 13.66 17.46 1.00
C GLN A 298 13.68 18.24 2.32
N SER A 299 13.47 17.60 3.47
CA SER A 299 13.44 18.32 4.74
C SER A 299 14.82 18.82 5.16
N PHE A 300 15.88 18.05 4.86
CA PHE A 300 17.24 18.42 5.18
C PHE A 300 17.74 19.62 4.37
N PHE A 301 17.40 19.72 3.08
CA PHE A 301 17.88 20.79 2.19
C PHE A 301 16.83 21.87 1.86
N GLU A 302 15.64 21.48 1.40
CA GLU A 302 14.59 22.39 0.86
C GLU A 302 13.69 22.98 1.96
N GLY A 303 13.56 22.29 3.09
CA GLY A 303 12.73 22.72 4.23
C GLY A 303 13.11 24.08 4.82
N ARG A 304 14.21 24.70 4.36
CA ARG A 304 14.86 25.88 4.95
C ARG A 304 14.36 27.26 4.49
N GLY A 305 13.15 27.31 3.93
CA GLY A 305 12.38 28.55 3.79
C GLY A 305 12.45 29.24 2.42
N GLY A 306 12.60 28.49 1.33
CA GLY A 306 12.38 28.97 -0.04
C GLY A 306 13.37 30.03 -0.55
N LYS A 307 14.47 30.26 0.18
CA LYS A 307 15.66 30.96 -0.31
C LYS A 307 16.78 29.94 -0.51
N THR A 308 17.68 30.24 -1.43
CA THR A 308 18.84 29.45 -1.82
C THR A 308 19.91 29.42 -0.72
N THR A 309 19.65 28.71 0.37
CA THR A 309 20.59 28.58 1.50
C THR A 309 21.72 27.62 1.15
N ARG A 310 22.96 28.10 1.17
CA ARG A 310 24.15 27.26 1.01
C ARG A 310 24.43 26.49 2.30
N THR A 311 24.16 25.19 2.28
CA THR A 311 24.56 24.25 3.34
C THR A 311 25.93 23.66 3.03
N CYS A 312 26.89 23.91 3.91
CA CYS A 312 28.24 23.36 3.87
C CYS A 312 28.34 22.17 4.82
N LEU A 313 28.99 21.08 4.39
CA LEU A 313 29.09 19.81 5.12
C LEU A 313 30.58 19.43 5.25
N GLU A 314 31.03 19.08 6.46
CA GLU A 314 32.44 18.71 6.70
C GLU A 314 32.80 17.32 6.15
N GLU A 315 31.89 16.36 6.32
CA GLU A 315 31.98 15.01 5.76
C GLU A 315 30.63 14.61 5.14
N LEU A 316 30.61 14.37 3.82
CA LEU A 316 29.43 13.85 3.10
C LEU A 316 29.74 12.49 2.44
N TYR A 317 28.88 11.52 2.73
CA TYR A 317 28.81 10.23 2.05
C TYR A 317 27.56 10.23 1.17
N VAL A 318 27.73 9.99 -0.12
CA VAL A 318 26.64 9.90 -1.10
C VAL A 318 26.54 8.47 -1.60
N GLU A 319 25.34 7.90 -1.46
CA GLU A 319 25.00 6.49 -1.62
C GLU A 319 25.78 5.53 -0.71
N LEU A 320 25.33 4.27 -0.65
CA LEU A 320 25.90 3.24 0.20
C LEU A 320 26.85 2.32 -0.60
N ASP A 321 28.02 2.00 -0.01
CA ASP A 321 29.00 1.10 -0.63
C ASP A 321 28.55 -0.36 -0.49
N VAL A 322 27.82 -0.83 -1.50
CA VAL A 322 27.35 -2.22 -1.59
C VAL A 322 28.44 -3.22 -2.02
N HIS A 323 29.66 -2.79 -2.37
CA HIS A 323 30.67 -3.70 -2.93
C HIS A 323 31.10 -4.80 -1.95
N GLU A 324 31.08 -4.51 -0.65
CA GLU A 324 31.52 -5.44 0.39
C GLU A 324 30.34 -6.19 1.06
N THR A 325 29.10 -6.04 0.56
CA THR A 325 27.93 -6.83 1.03
C THR A 325 28.00 -8.28 0.60
N TYR A 326 27.28 -9.15 1.31
CA TYR A 326 27.07 -10.52 0.85
C TYR A 326 26.33 -10.57 -0.50
N TYR A 327 25.51 -9.57 -0.84
CA TYR A 327 24.77 -9.59 -2.09
C TYR A 327 25.72 -9.45 -3.29
N THR A 328 26.61 -8.45 -3.26
CA THR A 328 27.59 -8.23 -4.33
C THR A 328 28.68 -9.30 -4.35
N THR A 329 29.23 -9.66 -3.20
CA THR A 329 30.31 -10.68 -3.11
C THR A 329 29.80 -12.11 -3.26
N GLY A 330 28.55 -12.35 -2.88
CA GLY A 330 27.90 -13.66 -2.89
C GLY A 330 27.41 -14.09 -4.27
N TRP A 331 27.28 -13.16 -5.23
CA TRP A 331 26.98 -13.51 -6.63
C TRP A 331 28.11 -14.38 -7.22
N ASP A 332 29.36 -13.94 -7.05
CA ASP A 332 30.54 -14.65 -7.54
C ASP A 332 30.80 -15.98 -6.80
N SER A 333 30.19 -16.19 -5.63
CA SER A 333 30.28 -17.42 -4.84
C SER A 333 28.95 -18.18 -4.82
N HIS A 334 28.83 -19.17 -5.70
CA HIS A 334 27.70 -20.11 -5.80
C HIS A 334 27.16 -20.59 -4.44
N PRO A 335 25.88 -21.01 -4.34
CA PRO A 335 25.34 -21.58 -3.10
C PRO A 335 26.23 -22.73 -2.60
N GLY A 336 26.84 -22.53 -1.43
CA GLY A 336 27.84 -23.45 -0.82
C GLY A 336 29.32 -23.06 -1.00
N PHE A 337 29.64 -21.98 -1.72
CA PHE A 337 31.03 -21.54 -2.00
C PHE A 337 31.58 -20.41 -1.12
N VAL A 338 30.83 -19.91 -0.12
CA VAL A 338 31.37 -19.02 0.93
C VAL A 338 32.25 -19.80 1.95
N LYS A 339 33.09 -20.72 1.46
CA LYS A 339 34.08 -21.45 2.24
C LYS A 339 35.40 -20.70 2.26
N GLY A 340 35.49 -19.72 3.17
CA GLY A 340 36.76 -19.14 3.60
C GLY A 340 37.38 -18.09 2.68
N SER A 341 36.63 -17.51 1.73
CA SER A 341 37.03 -16.25 1.12
C SER A 341 36.96 -15.15 2.17
N GLY A 342 38.11 -14.55 2.52
CA GLY A 342 38.21 -13.42 3.46
C GLY A 342 37.67 -12.10 2.89
N GLY A 343 36.60 -12.15 2.11
CA GLY A 343 35.99 -11.03 1.39
C GLY A 343 34.66 -10.55 1.97
N VAL A 344 33.82 -11.47 2.47
CA VAL A 344 32.62 -11.07 3.24
C VAL A 344 33.09 -10.60 4.62
N ARG A 345 32.78 -9.35 4.98
CA ARG A 345 33.03 -8.82 6.33
C ARG A 345 32.19 -9.56 7.37
N ASP A 346 32.40 -9.24 8.65
CA ASP A 346 31.81 -9.94 9.80
C ASP A 346 30.26 -9.89 9.83
N TYR A 347 29.62 -10.77 9.05
CA TYR A 347 28.17 -10.87 8.94
C TYR A 347 27.53 -11.42 10.23
N ALA A 348 28.26 -12.24 11.00
CA ALA A 348 27.85 -12.63 12.35
C ALA A 348 27.85 -11.43 13.30
N GLY A 349 28.81 -10.50 13.15
CA GLY A 349 28.83 -9.20 13.81
C GLY A 349 27.63 -8.32 13.42
N PHE A 350 27.28 -8.28 12.13
CA PHE A 350 26.08 -7.58 11.62
C PHE A 350 24.79 -8.16 12.20
N GLN A 351 24.60 -9.48 12.12
CA GLN A 351 23.46 -10.19 12.71
C GLN A 351 23.32 -9.88 14.21
N LYS A 352 24.41 -10.01 14.97
CA LYS A 352 24.45 -9.71 16.40
C LYS A 352 24.17 -8.23 16.70
N PHE A 353 24.61 -7.32 15.84
CA PHE A 353 24.29 -5.90 15.95
C PHE A 353 22.79 -5.68 15.81
N LEU A 354 22.14 -6.21 14.76
CA LEU A 354 20.69 -6.11 14.59
C LEU A 354 19.93 -6.63 15.81
N TRP A 355 20.29 -7.83 16.31
CA TRP A 355 19.67 -8.44 17.50
C TRP A 355 19.81 -7.59 18.77
N LYS A 356 20.98 -6.95 18.98
CA LYS A 356 21.26 -6.11 20.16
C LYS A 356 20.25 -4.95 20.27
N GLY A 357 19.95 -4.26 19.17
CA GLY A 357 19.05 -3.11 19.22
C GLY A 357 17.55 -3.43 19.16
N VAL A 358 17.16 -4.69 18.98
CA VAL A 358 15.79 -5.18 19.31
C VAL A 358 15.73 -5.85 20.69
N GLY A 359 16.80 -5.74 21.50
CA GLY A 359 16.84 -6.21 22.87
C GLY A 359 16.86 -7.74 23.04
N LEU A 360 17.18 -8.51 21.99
CA LEU A 360 17.12 -9.96 22.04
C LEU A 360 18.46 -10.59 22.44
N GLU A 361 18.44 -11.22 23.61
CA GLU A 361 19.39 -12.26 23.98
C GLU A 361 18.77 -13.63 23.63
N THR A 362 19.28 -14.29 22.59
CA THR A 362 18.81 -15.62 22.15
C THR A 362 19.19 -16.70 23.16
N THR A 363 18.40 -16.81 24.23
CA THR A 363 18.62 -17.73 25.36
C THR A 363 17.62 -18.88 25.41
N GLY A 364 16.57 -18.85 24.58
CA GLY A 364 15.62 -19.95 24.43
C GLY A 364 16.09 -20.97 23.38
N GLU A 365 15.81 -22.26 23.63
CA GLU A 365 15.93 -23.26 22.58
C GLU A 365 14.91 -22.99 21.47
N ALA A 366 15.35 -22.98 20.21
CA ALA A 366 14.46 -22.83 19.06
C ALA A 366 13.61 -24.11 18.89
N GLN A 367 12.29 -23.95 18.97
CA GLN A 367 11.33 -25.05 19.10
C GLN A 367 10.29 -25.12 17.98
N THR A 368 9.92 -24.01 17.34
CA THR A 368 8.78 -23.95 16.40
C THR A 368 9.15 -24.22 14.93
N VAL A 369 8.13 -24.55 14.13
CA VAL A 369 8.19 -24.47 12.66
C VAL A 369 7.28 -23.32 12.24
N THR A 370 7.81 -22.36 11.50
CA THR A 370 7.09 -21.12 11.14
C THR A 370 6.89 -21.05 9.64
N PHE A 371 5.63 -20.95 9.21
CA PHE A 371 5.26 -20.57 7.84
C PHE A 371 5.12 -19.05 7.75
N VAL A 372 5.71 -18.45 6.72
CA VAL A 372 5.36 -17.10 6.28
C VAL A 372 4.13 -17.21 5.37
N GLU A 373 3.03 -16.60 5.78
CA GLU A 373 1.86 -16.43 4.94
C GLU A 373 1.97 -15.11 4.18
N ARG A 374 1.50 -15.09 2.92
CA ARG A 374 1.41 -13.87 2.10
C ARG A 374 0.02 -13.78 1.50
N THR A 375 -0.52 -12.58 1.47
CA THR A 375 -1.81 -12.29 0.83
C THR A 375 -1.62 -11.51 -0.48
N GLY A 376 -2.53 -11.68 -1.45
CA GLY A 376 -2.51 -10.99 -2.74
C GLY A 376 -1.48 -11.54 -3.73
N HIS A 377 -0.18 -11.32 -3.47
CA HIS A 377 0.92 -11.71 -4.37
C HIS A 377 1.84 -12.75 -3.73
N ARG A 378 2.21 -13.77 -4.53
CA ARG A 378 3.01 -14.94 -4.11
C ARG A 378 2.34 -15.79 -3.01
N GLU A 379 1.02 -15.85 -3.01
CA GLU A 379 0.26 -16.70 -2.09
C GLU A 379 0.55 -18.19 -2.36
N LEU A 380 0.66 -18.98 -1.29
CA LEU A 380 0.73 -20.43 -1.36
C LEU A 380 -0.68 -20.99 -1.41
N LEU A 381 -1.16 -21.31 -2.61
CA LEU A 381 -2.54 -21.73 -2.90
C LEU A 381 -2.96 -23.01 -2.14
N ASN A 382 -1.99 -23.77 -1.61
CA ASN A 382 -2.20 -24.97 -0.81
C ASN A 382 -1.55 -24.91 0.58
N LEU A 383 -1.36 -23.71 1.16
CA LEU A 383 -0.73 -23.52 2.48
C LEU A 383 -1.30 -24.45 3.58
N GLY A 384 -2.62 -24.62 3.64
CA GLY A 384 -3.28 -25.50 4.60
C GLY A 384 -3.01 -27.01 4.41
N ASP A 385 -2.62 -27.44 3.21
CA ASP A 385 -2.13 -28.80 2.97
C ASP A 385 -0.67 -28.94 3.43
N LEU A 386 0.18 -27.94 3.13
CA LEU A 386 1.59 -27.93 3.55
C LEU A 386 1.72 -27.90 5.08
N GLN A 387 0.89 -27.13 5.77
CA GLN A 387 0.80 -27.11 7.23
C GLN A 387 0.42 -28.49 7.81
N ARG A 388 -0.48 -29.23 7.14
CA ARG A 388 -0.88 -30.58 7.55
C ARG A 388 0.27 -31.58 7.38
N VAL A 389 0.91 -31.58 6.21
CA VAL A 389 2.11 -32.38 5.92
C VAL A 389 3.22 -32.08 6.94
N ALA A 390 3.39 -30.82 7.33
CA ALA A 390 4.32 -30.47 8.39
C ALA A 390 3.87 -31.06 9.74
N GLY A 391 2.60 -30.94 10.12
CA GLY A 391 2.08 -31.45 11.40
C GLY A 391 2.20 -32.98 11.55
N ASP A 392 2.15 -33.71 10.43
CA ASP A 392 2.35 -35.16 10.40
C ASP A 392 3.83 -35.58 10.47
N LEU A 393 4.78 -34.68 10.16
CA LEU A 393 6.21 -34.96 10.04
C LEU A 393 7.09 -34.34 11.14
N VAL A 394 6.71 -33.22 11.75
CA VAL A 394 7.45 -32.57 12.86
C VAL A 394 6.70 -32.65 14.18
N ASP A 395 7.35 -33.18 15.22
CA ASP A 395 6.89 -33.06 16.61
C ASP A 395 7.26 -31.68 17.17
N ARG A 396 6.72 -30.61 16.55
CA ARG A 396 7.03 -29.21 16.85
C ARG A 396 5.79 -28.32 16.64
N PRO A 397 5.57 -27.27 17.45
CA PRO A 397 4.47 -26.34 17.22
C PRO A 397 4.62 -25.63 15.87
N ILE A 398 3.55 -25.64 15.08
CA ILE A 398 3.46 -24.93 13.81
C ILE A 398 2.85 -23.56 14.06
N VAL A 399 3.53 -22.51 13.59
CA VAL A 399 3.10 -21.11 13.65
C VAL A 399 2.97 -20.60 12.22
N THR A 400 1.98 -19.75 11.97
CA THR A 400 1.81 -19.05 10.69
C THR A 400 1.87 -17.55 10.95
N ALA A 401 2.74 -16.86 10.20
CA ALA A 401 3.07 -15.46 10.41
C ALA A 401 2.71 -14.63 9.18
N LYS A 402 1.86 -13.63 9.34
CA LYS A 402 1.61 -12.56 8.36
C LYS A 402 2.48 -11.37 8.77
N LEU A 403 3.61 -11.19 8.10
CA LEU A 403 4.64 -10.25 8.53
C LEU A 403 4.16 -8.80 8.44
N GLU A 404 3.25 -8.52 7.52
CA GLU A 404 2.51 -7.26 7.38
C GLU A 404 1.63 -6.90 8.59
N ALA A 405 1.28 -7.89 9.43
CA ALA A 405 0.41 -7.74 10.60
C ALA A 405 1.17 -7.85 11.94
N MET A 406 2.50 -8.02 11.91
CA MET A 406 3.34 -8.23 13.09
C MET A 406 4.37 -7.10 13.26
N GLY A 407 4.54 -6.61 14.48
CA GLY A 407 5.68 -5.74 14.81
C GLY A 407 7.00 -6.51 14.73
N LEU A 408 8.09 -5.84 14.38
CA LEU A 408 9.48 -6.34 14.40
C LEU A 408 9.80 -7.06 15.70
N GLU A 409 9.44 -6.52 16.86
CA GLU A 409 9.72 -7.15 18.16
C GLU A 409 9.09 -8.56 18.22
N GLU A 410 7.84 -8.69 17.77
CA GLU A 410 7.12 -9.96 17.65
C GLU A 410 7.71 -10.87 16.56
N GLN A 411 8.09 -10.30 15.41
CA GLN A 411 8.75 -11.04 14.32
C GLN A 411 10.08 -11.63 14.77
N VAL A 412 10.96 -10.85 15.42
CA VAL A 412 12.28 -11.34 15.86
C VAL A 412 12.14 -12.24 17.10
N GLU A 413 11.16 -12.03 18.00
CA GLU A 413 10.84 -13.02 19.05
C GLU A 413 10.40 -14.36 18.45
N LEU A 414 9.55 -14.33 17.42
CA LEU A 414 9.13 -15.53 16.70
C LEU A 414 10.32 -16.21 16.01
N PHE A 415 11.08 -15.49 15.17
CA PHE A 415 12.21 -16.05 14.43
C PHE A 415 13.34 -16.52 15.34
N GLY A 416 13.59 -15.86 16.48
CA GLY A 416 14.52 -16.34 17.49
C GLY A 416 14.15 -17.72 18.05
N ARG A 417 12.84 -18.04 18.11
CA ARG A 417 12.29 -19.35 18.51
C ARG A 417 12.06 -20.30 17.34
N THR A 418 12.07 -19.83 16.10
CA THR A 418 11.88 -20.64 14.89
C THR A 418 13.07 -21.56 14.65
N ARG A 419 12.81 -22.87 14.59
CA ARG A 419 13.80 -23.89 14.25
C ARG A 419 13.83 -24.22 12.76
N ILE A 420 12.66 -24.22 12.12
CA ILE A 420 12.53 -24.33 10.67
C ILE A 420 11.62 -23.20 10.19
N LEU A 421 12.17 -22.28 9.38
CA LEU A 421 11.42 -21.23 8.70
C LEU A 421 11.02 -21.72 7.31
N ILE A 422 9.77 -21.57 6.93
CA ILE A 422 9.23 -21.90 5.61
C ILE A 422 8.74 -20.60 4.99
N SER A 423 9.36 -20.16 3.90
CA SER A 423 9.03 -18.90 3.25
C SER A 423 9.17 -18.99 1.73
N GLN A 424 8.27 -18.31 1.02
CA GLN A 424 8.42 -18.01 -0.40
C GLN A 424 9.57 -17.02 -0.62
N TYR A 425 10.10 -17.00 -1.85
CA TYR A 425 11.02 -15.98 -2.35
C TYR A 425 10.56 -14.53 -2.06
N GLY A 426 11.47 -13.71 -1.50
CA GLY A 426 11.26 -12.28 -1.21
C GLY A 426 11.54 -11.91 0.25
N SER A 427 11.00 -10.77 0.70
CA SER A 427 11.27 -10.16 2.01
C SER A 427 11.12 -11.10 3.21
N GLY A 428 10.17 -12.04 3.18
CA GLY A 428 10.00 -13.03 4.25
C GLY A 428 11.19 -13.99 4.43
N ALA A 429 11.92 -14.29 3.35
CA ALA A 429 13.13 -15.11 3.42
C ALA A 429 14.34 -14.33 3.95
N HIS A 430 14.41 -13.01 3.76
CA HIS A 430 15.47 -12.17 4.34
C HIS A 430 15.45 -12.12 5.88
N ASN A 431 14.30 -12.41 6.48
CA ASN A 431 14.19 -12.61 7.93
C ASN A 431 14.97 -13.84 8.45
N SER A 432 15.64 -14.62 7.58
CA SER A 432 16.62 -15.63 8.01
C SER A 432 17.76 -15.04 8.86
N VAL A 433 18.06 -13.74 8.74
CA VAL A 433 19.01 -13.03 9.61
C VAL A 433 18.57 -13.03 11.09
N PHE A 434 17.28 -13.21 11.37
CA PHE A 434 16.71 -13.24 12.71
C PHE A 434 16.59 -14.66 13.31
N LEU A 435 16.97 -15.70 12.56
CA LEU A 435 16.95 -17.07 13.04
C LEU A 435 18.18 -17.40 13.89
N SER A 436 17.97 -18.17 14.95
CA SER A 436 19.05 -18.73 15.78
C SER A 436 19.97 -19.68 14.98
N PRO A 437 21.30 -19.69 15.21
CA PRO A 437 22.23 -20.62 14.58
C PRO A 437 21.81 -22.10 14.63
N GLY A 438 22.07 -22.81 13.54
CA GLY A 438 21.65 -24.20 13.33
C GLY A 438 20.15 -24.39 13.10
N SER A 439 19.36 -23.30 12.99
CA SER A 439 18.02 -23.37 12.39
C SER A 439 18.12 -23.53 10.88
N VAL A 440 17.00 -23.82 10.21
CA VAL A 440 16.95 -24.09 8.77
C VAL A 440 15.88 -23.24 8.08
N LEU A 441 16.19 -22.73 6.89
CA LEU A 441 15.26 -22.09 5.96
C LEU A 441 14.86 -23.09 4.87
N ILE A 442 13.58 -23.45 4.82
CA ILE A 442 12.95 -24.04 3.63
C ILE A 442 12.51 -22.88 2.73
N LEU A 443 13.25 -22.70 1.64
CA LEU A 443 13.05 -21.61 0.68
C LEU A 443 12.21 -22.12 -0.50
N LEU A 444 10.96 -21.66 -0.59
CA LEU A 444 10.03 -22.06 -1.63
C LEU A 444 10.20 -21.14 -2.86
N MET A 445 10.82 -21.67 -3.91
CA MET A 445 11.15 -20.95 -5.14
C MET A 445 10.06 -21.12 -6.19
N GLN A 446 9.56 -20.00 -6.72
CA GLN A 446 8.55 -19.96 -7.78
C GLN A 446 9.02 -20.67 -9.07
N PRO A 447 8.10 -21.11 -9.94
CA PRO A 447 8.44 -21.71 -11.23
C PRO A 447 9.42 -20.85 -12.04
N GLY A 448 10.56 -21.44 -12.41
CA GLY A 448 11.65 -20.74 -13.13
C GLY A 448 12.59 -19.88 -12.27
N TRP A 449 12.36 -19.76 -10.95
CA TRP A 449 13.23 -18.94 -10.07
C TRP A 449 14.36 -19.72 -9.39
N CYS A 450 14.48 -21.03 -9.61
CA CYS A 450 15.43 -21.90 -8.88
C CYS A 450 16.88 -21.37 -8.86
N ASN A 451 17.38 -20.92 -10.02
CA ASN A 451 18.72 -20.35 -10.18
C ASN A 451 18.98 -19.08 -9.34
N HIS A 452 17.94 -18.47 -8.77
CA HIS A 452 17.99 -17.24 -7.96
C HIS A 452 17.91 -17.51 -6.45
N ALA A 453 17.88 -18.79 -6.03
CA ALA A 453 17.86 -19.18 -4.63
C ALA A 453 19.13 -18.75 -3.86
N TRP A 454 20.26 -18.58 -4.57
CA TRP A 454 21.56 -18.22 -4.00
C TRP A 454 21.52 -16.97 -3.11
N ALA A 455 20.70 -15.96 -3.43
CA ALA A 455 20.69 -14.69 -2.71
C ALA A 455 20.19 -14.86 -1.26
N TYR A 456 19.17 -15.70 -1.06
CA TYR A 456 18.64 -16.01 0.27
C TYR A 456 19.45 -17.13 0.92
N ALA A 457 19.92 -18.10 0.13
CA ALA A 457 20.73 -19.19 0.63
C ALA A 457 22.05 -18.70 1.22
N ASN A 458 22.77 -17.81 0.53
CA ASN A 458 24.03 -17.25 1.02
C ASN A 458 23.83 -16.37 2.26
N GLN A 459 22.74 -15.59 2.32
CA GLN A 459 22.38 -14.83 3.53
C GLN A 459 22.12 -15.74 4.74
N ALA A 460 21.36 -16.82 4.53
CA ALA A 460 21.08 -17.81 5.55
C ALA A 460 22.37 -18.53 6.00
N LEU A 461 23.21 -18.99 5.07
CA LEU A 461 24.52 -19.60 5.39
C LEU A 461 25.40 -18.68 6.24
N LEU A 462 25.49 -17.39 5.88
CA LEU A 462 26.25 -16.38 6.64
C LEU A 462 25.66 -16.12 8.03
N SER A 463 24.34 -16.25 8.16
CA SER A 463 23.60 -16.23 9.44
C SER A 463 23.71 -17.54 10.24
N ARG A 464 24.50 -18.52 9.76
CA ARG A 464 24.61 -19.89 10.30
C ARG A 464 23.29 -20.68 10.30
N VAL A 465 22.48 -20.46 9.28
CA VAL A 465 21.20 -21.12 9.03
C VAL A 465 21.37 -22.08 7.84
N GLY A 466 20.98 -23.34 8.00
CA GLY A 466 20.94 -24.31 6.90
C GLY A 466 19.82 -23.99 5.91
N VAL A 467 19.88 -24.50 4.68
CA VAL A 467 18.93 -24.14 3.62
C VAL A 467 18.47 -25.38 2.87
N VAL A 468 17.15 -25.49 2.66
CA VAL A 468 16.55 -26.42 1.71
C VAL A 468 15.75 -25.61 0.70
N ALA A 469 16.31 -25.40 -0.49
CA ALA A 469 15.62 -24.74 -1.58
C ALA A 469 14.72 -25.74 -2.32
N VAL A 470 13.42 -25.42 -2.39
CA VAL A 470 12.41 -26.22 -3.09
C VAL A 470 12.07 -25.51 -4.38
N CYS A 471 12.41 -26.11 -5.51
CA CYS A 471 12.17 -25.55 -6.83
C CYS A 471 10.96 -26.20 -7.48
N ALA A 472 10.01 -25.38 -7.93
CA ALA A 472 8.95 -25.83 -8.83
C ALA A 472 9.49 -26.11 -10.24
N GLU A 473 8.89 -27.09 -10.91
CA GLU A 473 9.23 -27.46 -12.29
C GLU A 473 9.09 -26.27 -13.26
N GLU A 474 10.00 -26.19 -14.24
CA GLU A 474 10.06 -25.08 -15.20
C GLU A 474 8.98 -25.25 -16.28
N VAL A 475 7.82 -24.62 -16.06
CA VAL A 475 6.66 -24.66 -16.99
C VAL A 475 6.84 -23.72 -18.20
N PHE A 476 7.80 -22.78 -18.15
CA PHE A 476 7.96 -21.71 -19.13
C PHE A 476 9.30 -21.81 -19.88
N PRO A 477 9.34 -21.45 -21.18
CA PRO A 477 10.59 -21.42 -21.94
C PRO A 477 11.55 -20.33 -21.42
N ASP A 478 12.85 -20.57 -21.58
CA ASP A 478 14.00 -19.79 -21.07
C ASP A 478 14.08 -18.30 -21.52
N ALA A 479 13.08 -17.48 -21.18
CA ALA A 479 13.06 -16.05 -21.46
C ALA A 479 13.81 -15.28 -20.34
N PHE A 480 15.12 -15.16 -20.51
CA PHE A 480 16.01 -14.48 -19.56
C PHE A 480 16.14 -12.97 -19.87
N ARG A 481 16.32 -12.13 -18.83
CA ARG A 481 16.48 -10.67 -18.96
C ARG A 481 17.91 -10.23 -18.70
N TRP A 482 18.28 -9.07 -19.26
CA TRP A 482 19.60 -8.48 -19.02
C TRP A 482 19.51 -6.99 -18.69
N THR A 483 20.16 -6.61 -17.59
CA THR A 483 21.00 -5.41 -17.55
C THR A 483 22.33 -5.81 -16.89
N TRP A 484 23.42 -5.09 -17.18
CA TRP A 484 24.81 -5.50 -16.89
C TRP A 484 25.09 -5.88 -15.43
N LYS A 485 24.36 -5.31 -14.46
CA LYS A 485 24.44 -5.69 -13.03
C LYS A 485 23.15 -5.61 -12.22
N ALA A 486 22.16 -4.84 -12.67
CA ALA A 486 20.86 -4.81 -11.99
C ALA A 486 20.08 -6.08 -12.38
N TRP A 487 20.34 -7.12 -11.59
CA TRP A 487 19.66 -8.40 -11.50
C TRP A 487 19.67 -9.32 -12.72
N HIS A 488 20.31 -10.48 -12.53
CA HIS A 488 19.69 -11.72 -13.00
C HIS A 488 18.41 -11.93 -12.15
N GLN A 489 17.30 -11.37 -12.58
CA GLN A 489 15.97 -11.70 -12.06
C GLN A 489 15.40 -12.90 -12.83
N GLY A 490 14.65 -13.76 -12.14
CA GLY A 490 13.94 -14.86 -12.78
C GLY A 490 12.77 -14.37 -13.63
N PRO A 491 12.01 -15.30 -14.24
CA PRO A 491 10.87 -14.96 -15.09
C PRO A 491 9.84 -14.10 -14.33
N TRP A 492 9.67 -12.84 -14.74
CA TRP A 492 8.83 -11.87 -14.00
C TRP A 492 7.35 -12.25 -13.97
N ASN A 493 6.85 -12.87 -15.04
CA ASN A 493 5.49 -13.40 -15.11
C ASN A 493 5.21 -14.43 -14.00
N THR A 494 6.25 -15.01 -13.37
CA THR A 494 6.13 -15.86 -12.19
C THR A 494 6.60 -15.20 -10.88
N LYS A 495 7.26 -14.02 -10.92
CA LYS A 495 7.77 -13.28 -9.74
C LYS A 495 6.70 -13.00 -8.69
N ASP A 496 5.52 -12.58 -9.13
CA ASP A 496 4.43 -12.22 -8.22
C ASP A 496 3.25 -13.20 -8.27
N MET A 497 3.41 -14.31 -9.00
CA MET A 497 2.36 -15.33 -9.12
C MET A 497 2.19 -16.11 -7.81
N SER A 498 0.95 -16.31 -7.44
CA SER A 498 0.53 -17.29 -6.44
C SER A 498 0.59 -18.69 -7.04
N TRP A 499 1.06 -19.67 -6.28
CA TRP A 499 1.37 -21.02 -6.76
C TRP A 499 1.18 -22.08 -5.66
N ALA A 500 1.23 -23.35 -6.02
CA ALA A 500 1.12 -24.48 -5.09
C ALA A 500 2.41 -25.31 -5.10
N VAL A 501 2.87 -25.74 -3.93
CA VAL A 501 4.03 -26.65 -3.79
C VAL A 501 3.52 -28.10 -3.79
N GLU A 502 4.19 -29.00 -4.51
CA GLU A 502 3.85 -30.42 -4.45
C GLU A 502 4.09 -30.98 -3.02
N GLY A 503 3.08 -31.67 -2.49
CA GLY A 503 3.11 -32.15 -1.09
C GLY A 503 4.19 -33.19 -0.81
N GLU A 504 4.52 -34.05 -1.78
CA GLU A 504 5.60 -35.05 -1.64
C GLU A 504 6.98 -34.38 -1.64
N LEU A 505 7.22 -33.45 -2.57
CA LEU A 505 8.44 -32.66 -2.63
C LEU A 505 8.64 -31.80 -1.37
N PHE A 506 7.57 -31.21 -0.84
CA PHE A 506 7.60 -30.49 0.43
C PHE A 506 7.87 -31.40 1.63
N ALA A 507 7.32 -32.63 1.65
CA ALA A 507 7.60 -33.62 2.68
C ALA A 507 9.09 -34.03 2.68
N GLU A 508 9.69 -34.25 1.52
CA GLU A 508 11.13 -34.49 1.38
C GLU A 508 11.95 -33.29 1.89
N ALA A 509 11.56 -32.08 1.49
CA ALA A 509 12.22 -30.85 1.93
C ALA A 509 12.21 -30.67 3.45
N LEU A 510 11.08 -30.99 4.09
CA LEU A 510 10.95 -30.92 5.54
C LEU A 510 11.77 -32.00 6.25
N GLN A 511 11.85 -33.22 5.71
CA GLN A 511 12.75 -34.26 6.23
C GLN A 511 14.22 -33.83 6.11
N LYS A 512 14.64 -33.25 4.98
CA LYS A 512 15.98 -32.67 4.84
C LYS A 512 16.23 -31.51 5.78
N ALA A 513 15.24 -30.66 6.05
CA ALA A 513 15.38 -29.61 7.05
C ALA A 513 15.58 -30.18 8.47
N GLN A 514 14.93 -31.30 8.82
CA GLN A 514 15.19 -31.99 10.10
C GLN A 514 16.61 -32.56 10.18
N GLU A 515 17.17 -33.10 9.08
CA GLU A 515 18.55 -33.60 9.02
C GLU A 515 19.58 -32.46 9.21
N LEU A 516 19.30 -31.26 8.69
CA LEU A 516 20.18 -30.08 8.79
C LEU A 516 20.06 -29.33 10.12
N VAL A 517 19.00 -29.56 10.90
CA VAL A 517 18.74 -28.86 12.16
C VAL A 517 19.83 -29.18 13.20
N GLY A 518 20.55 -28.14 13.63
CA GLY A 518 21.58 -28.23 14.67
C GLY A 518 22.98 -28.60 14.19
N LEU A 519 23.23 -28.66 12.88
CA LEU A 519 24.60 -28.77 12.37
C LEU A 519 25.43 -27.50 12.69
N GLU A 520 26.69 -27.68 13.07
CA GLU A 520 27.62 -26.58 13.32
C GLU A 520 28.03 -25.85 12.03
N GLU A 521 28.21 -26.61 10.93
CA GLU A 521 28.38 -26.08 9.58
C GLU A 521 27.03 -26.12 8.84
N PRO A 522 26.44 -24.95 8.47
CA PRO A 522 25.21 -24.92 7.70
C PRO A 522 25.46 -25.44 6.27
N GLN A 523 24.45 -26.10 5.70
CA GLN A 523 24.51 -26.67 4.35
C GLN A 523 23.35 -26.15 3.49
N VAL A 524 23.50 -26.22 2.16
CA VAL A 524 22.42 -25.98 1.20
C VAL A 524 22.07 -27.29 0.53
N VAL A 525 20.79 -27.63 0.50
CA VAL A 525 20.21 -28.71 -0.30
C VAL A 525 19.23 -28.07 -1.28
N VAL A 526 19.22 -28.52 -2.54
CA VAL A 526 18.26 -28.08 -3.56
C VAL A 526 17.46 -29.29 -4.01
N LEU A 527 16.13 -29.16 -4.02
CA LEU A 527 15.18 -30.23 -4.38
C LEU A 527 14.24 -29.76 -5.49
N GLY A 528 13.74 -30.69 -6.31
CA GLY A 528 12.84 -30.40 -7.44
C GLY A 528 13.53 -29.76 -8.67
N ALA A 529 14.78 -29.34 -8.54
CA ALA A 529 15.60 -28.86 -9.64
C ALA A 529 15.99 -30.01 -10.59
N THR A 530 15.97 -29.73 -11.90
CA THR A 530 16.68 -30.57 -12.89
C THR A 530 18.18 -30.48 -12.65
N GLU A 531 18.98 -31.50 -13.01
CA GLU A 531 20.44 -31.45 -12.81
C GLU A 531 21.09 -30.20 -13.44
N SER A 532 20.51 -29.70 -14.54
CA SER A 532 20.89 -28.45 -15.22
C SER A 532 20.63 -27.15 -14.45
N ALA A 533 19.67 -27.15 -13.51
CA ALA A 533 19.34 -25.98 -12.68
C ALA A 533 20.14 -25.94 -11.36
N VAL A 534 20.95 -26.95 -11.06
CA VAL A 534 21.81 -26.99 -9.85
C VAL A 534 23.25 -26.55 -10.14
N ASP A 535 23.75 -26.81 -11.35
CA ASP A 535 25.05 -26.30 -11.81
C ASP A 535 24.87 -25.02 -12.65
N PRO A 536 25.15 -23.81 -12.13
CA PRO A 536 25.03 -22.57 -12.90
C PRO A 536 26.04 -22.44 -14.05
N ALA A 537 27.16 -23.18 -14.03
CA ALA A 537 28.03 -23.31 -15.21
C ALA A 537 27.36 -24.14 -16.30
N SER A 538 26.50 -25.09 -15.92
CA SER A 538 25.60 -25.79 -16.86
C SER A 538 24.38 -24.96 -17.24
N ALA A 539 23.82 -24.12 -16.36
CA ALA A 539 22.72 -23.20 -16.69
C ALA A 539 23.16 -22.07 -17.65
N SER A 540 24.46 -21.81 -17.75
CA SER A 540 25.08 -20.96 -18.79
C SER A 540 25.59 -21.73 -20.03
N ALA A 541 25.58 -23.07 -20.01
CA ALA A 541 26.01 -23.91 -21.15
C ALA A 541 24.85 -24.68 -21.81
N GLY A 542 23.75 -24.89 -21.08
CA GLY A 542 22.52 -25.58 -21.49
C GLY A 542 21.39 -24.62 -21.83
N ARG A 543 21.57 -23.31 -21.63
CA ARG A 543 20.68 -22.26 -22.11
C ARG A 543 20.35 -22.51 -23.58
N ARG A 544 19.08 -22.73 -23.91
CA ARG A 544 18.66 -22.83 -25.31
C ARG A 544 19.01 -21.51 -25.98
N ARG A 545 19.74 -21.59 -27.10
CA ARG A 545 20.15 -20.42 -27.89
C ARG A 545 18.93 -19.58 -28.30
N VAL A 546 18.60 -18.57 -27.50
CA VAL A 546 17.83 -17.42 -27.93
C VAL A 546 18.76 -16.66 -28.87
N GLY A 547 18.64 -16.95 -30.16
CA GLY A 547 19.67 -16.61 -31.16
C GLY A 547 19.79 -15.13 -31.49
N ARG A 548 18.92 -14.27 -30.92
CA ARG A 548 18.83 -12.84 -31.18
C ARG A 548 18.38 -12.10 -29.93
N THR A 549 18.91 -10.90 -29.74
CA THR A 549 18.35 -9.93 -28.80
C THR A 549 16.95 -9.52 -29.28
N THR A 550 15.99 -9.39 -28.36
CA THR A 550 14.60 -9.07 -28.68
C THR A 550 13.99 -8.04 -27.73
N VAL A 551 13.13 -7.17 -28.28
CA VAL A 551 12.25 -6.28 -27.50
C VAL A 551 10.88 -6.93 -27.30
N HIS A 552 10.26 -6.69 -26.15
CA HIS A 552 8.90 -7.11 -25.81
C HIS A 552 8.16 -5.98 -25.10
N LEU A 553 6.84 -5.88 -25.30
CA LEU A 553 5.95 -5.18 -24.36
C LEU A 553 5.46 -6.22 -23.34
N SER A 554 5.75 -6.02 -22.07
CA SER A 554 5.37 -6.97 -21.02
C SER A 554 4.15 -6.54 -20.22
N ASN A 555 3.91 -5.23 -20.11
CA ASN A 555 2.76 -4.68 -19.44
C ASN A 555 2.36 -3.34 -20.06
N TYR A 556 1.10 -2.95 -19.90
CA TYR A 556 0.66 -1.58 -20.10
C TYR A 556 -0.46 -1.22 -19.14
N GLN A 557 -0.53 0.06 -18.76
CA GLN A 557 -1.57 0.62 -17.91
C GLN A 557 -2.14 1.87 -18.57
N ILE A 558 -3.44 2.12 -18.39
CA ILE A 558 -4.13 3.32 -18.85
C ILE A 558 -4.69 4.04 -17.63
N SER A 559 -4.32 5.31 -17.44
CA SER A 559 -4.83 6.20 -16.39
C SER A 559 -5.16 7.58 -16.96
N ARG A 560 -5.79 8.48 -16.18
CA ARG A 560 -6.06 9.88 -16.61
C ARG A 560 -4.84 10.78 -16.37
N VAL A 561 -4.65 11.77 -17.24
CA VAL A 561 -3.65 12.83 -17.04
C VAL A 561 -4.26 13.96 -16.20
N GLY A 562 -4.21 13.81 -14.88
CA GLY A 562 -4.73 14.81 -13.93
C GLY A 562 -6.26 14.93 -13.89
N GLU A 563 -6.77 15.83 -13.04
CA GLU A 563 -8.21 16.11 -12.91
C GLU A 563 -8.72 17.12 -13.96
N GLU A 564 -7.88 18.08 -14.37
CA GLU A 564 -8.30 19.18 -15.25
C GLU A 564 -8.43 18.79 -16.73
N ASP A 565 -7.64 17.81 -17.19
CA ASP A 565 -7.54 17.45 -18.62
C ASP A 565 -8.19 16.08 -18.92
N ALA A 566 -9.48 15.97 -18.59
CA ALA A 566 -10.28 14.74 -18.68
C ALA A 566 -10.36 14.09 -20.09
N GLN A 567 -9.81 14.73 -21.12
CA GLN A 567 -9.70 14.18 -22.48
C GLN A 567 -8.43 13.35 -22.70
N LEU A 568 -7.41 13.47 -21.85
CA LEU A 568 -6.11 12.81 -22.00
C LEU A 568 -5.95 11.60 -21.07
N ALA A 569 -5.41 10.53 -21.65
CA ALA A 569 -5.03 9.30 -20.99
C ALA A 569 -3.49 9.17 -20.98
N ARG A 570 -2.92 8.76 -19.85
CA ARG A 570 -1.54 8.28 -19.72
C ARG A 570 -1.56 6.78 -20.01
N LEU A 571 -1.07 6.40 -21.19
CA LEU A 571 -0.75 5.02 -21.53
C LEU A 571 0.70 4.77 -21.11
N MET A 572 0.88 4.08 -19.99
CA MET A 572 2.18 3.66 -19.48
C MET A 572 2.51 2.28 -20.07
N CYS A 573 3.54 2.17 -20.90
CA CYS A 573 3.97 0.91 -21.52
C CYS A 573 5.30 0.44 -20.90
N VAL A 574 5.37 -0.80 -20.42
CA VAL A 574 6.60 -1.41 -19.89
C VAL A 574 7.22 -2.28 -20.98
N PHE A 575 8.40 -1.85 -21.43
CA PHE A 575 9.20 -2.58 -22.40
C PHE A 575 10.34 -3.36 -21.74
N GLU A 576 10.70 -4.47 -22.38
CA GLU A 576 11.71 -5.40 -21.90
C GLU A 576 12.64 -5.81 -23.02
N VAL A 577 13.94 -5.81 -22.72
CA VAL A 577 14.98 -6.28 -23.63
C VAL A 577 15.50 -7.63 -23.14
N VAL A 578 15.34 -8.64 -23.98
CA VAL A 578 15.81 -10.02 -23.79
C VAL A 578 17.03 -10.20 -24.68
N LEU A 579 18.25 -10.17 -24.10
CA LEU A 579 19.48 -10.31 -24.89
C LEU A 579 19.67 -11.74 -25.41
N GLY A 580 20.20 -11.85 -26.63
CA GLY A 580 20.64 -13.12 -27.21
C GLY A 580 22.01 -13.54 -26.66
N GLU A 581 22.22 -14.85 -26.50
CA GLU A 581 23.46 -15.35 -25.91
C GLU A 581 24.63 -15.35 -26.91
N GLY A 582 25.78 -14.80 -26.50
CA GLY A 582 26.98 -14.68 -27.35
C GLY A 582 27.14 -13.32 -28.05
N ALA A 583 26.31 -12.33 -27.70
CA ALA A 583 26.44 -10.96 -28.16
C ALA A 583 27.83 -10.39 -27.81
N ARG A 584 28.65 -10.11 -28.84
CA ARG A 584 29.81 -9.19 -28.72
C ARG A 584 29.38 -7.74 -28.42
N GLU A 585 28.06 -7.53 -28.40
CA GLU A 585 27.37 -6.27 -28.22
C GLU A 585 27.34 -5.79 -26.77
N GLU A 586 27.86 -6.54 -25.78
CA GLU A 586 28.07 -6.03 -24.40
C GLU A 586 28.68 -4.62 -24.40
N ARG A 587 29.68 -4.37 -25.28
CA ARG A 587 30.26 -3.03 -25.47
C ARG A 587 29.29 -1.99 -26.03
N HIS A 588 28.34 -2.37 -26.87
CA HIS A 588 27.33 -1.43 -27.39
C HIS A 588 26.34 -1.02 -26.29
N TRP A 589 26.11 -1.87 -25.28
CA TRP A 589 25.38 -1.53 -24.06
C TRP A 589 26.24 -0.70 -23.09
N ASP A 590 27.50 -1.08 -22.87
CA ASP A 590 28.44 -0.34 -22.00
C ASP A 590 28.75 1.09 -22.50
N ASP A 591 28.92 1.26 -23.82
CA ASP A 591 29.26 2.54 -24.47
C ASP A 591 28.00 3.37 -24.85
N ASP A 592 26.80 3.02 -24.35
CA ASP A 592 25.55 3.77 -24.59
C ASP A 592 25.13 3.83 -26.09
N GLN A 593 25.64 2.90 -26.91
CA GLN A 593 25.42 2.85 -28.36
C GLN A 593 24.08 2.18 -28.72
N ALA A 594 23.65 1.19 -27.93
CA ALA A 594 22.32 0.60 -28.03
C ALA A 594 21.26 1.52 -27.41
N ARG A 595 20.12 1.68 -28.09
CA ARG A 595 18.98 2.48 -27.65
C ARG A 595 17.67 1.77 -27.90
N LEU A 596 16.75 1.83 -26.95
CA LEU A 596 15.37 1.43 -27.12
C LEU A 596 14.59 2.66 -27.62
N CYS A 597 14.13 2.58 -28.85
CA CYS A 597 13.30 3.59 -29.49
C CYS A 597 11.85 3.12 -29.50
N VAL A 598 10.96 3.93 -28.93
CA VAL A 598 9.50 3.70 -28.96
C VAL A 598 8.87 4.76 -29.85
N GLU A 599 8.35 4.30 -30.99
CA GLU A 599 7.68 5.07 -32.03
C GLU A 599 6.17 4.96 -31.87
N VAL A 600 5.48 6.09 -31.72
CA VAL A 600 4.03 6.19 -31.53
C VAL A 600 3.39 6.85 -32.74
N ASN A 601 2.39 6.20 -33.33
CA ASN A 601 1.62 6.63 -34.50
C ASN A 601 2.50 7.16 -35.66
N SER A 602 3.68 6.57 -35.83
CA SER A 602 4.70 6.96 -36.84
C SER A 602 5.15 8.43 -36.78
N ALA A 603 5.03 9.08 -35.61
CA ALA A 603 5.21 10.52 -35.46
C ALA A 603 6.10 10.93 -34.27
N ALA A 604 6.03 10.22 -33.15
CA ALA A 604 6.83 10.51 -31.95
C ALA A 604 7.75 9.34 -31.64
N ILE A 605 9.06 9.53 -31.75
CA ILE A 605 10.07 8.52 -31.37
C ILE A 605 10.77 8.99 -30.11
N THR A 606 10.58 8.25 -29.01
CA THR A 606 11.37 8.42 -27.78
C THR A 606 12.42 7.32 -27.75
N CYS A 607 13.68 7.68 -28.02
CA CYS A 607 14.82 6.78 -27.84
C CYS A 607 15.48 7.05 -26.47
N ARG A 608 15.63 6.00 -25.65
CA ARG A 608 16.44 6.01 -24.43
C ARG A 608 17.67 5.12 -24.62
N ARG A 609 18.79 5.47 -23.98
CA ARG A 609 20.04 4.72 -24.05
C ARG A 609 20.11 3.59 -23.04
N ALA A 610 21.06 2.66 -23.26
CA ALA A 610 21.40 1.59 -22.33
C ALA A 610 21.49 2.03 -20.85
N SER A 611 22.17 3.15 -20.55
CA SER A 611 22.30 3.67 -19.18
C SER A 611 21.07 4.39 -18.63
N GLU A 612 20.11 4.75 -19.49
CA GLU A 612 18.86 5.45 -19.14
C GLU A 612 17.71 4.48 -18.81
N PHE A 613 17.97 3.17 -18.83
CA PHE A 613 17.05 2.12 -18.37
C PHE A 613 17.26 1.81 -16.88
N ASN A 614 16.16 1.72 -16.14
CA ASN A 614 16.12 0.88 -14.93
C ASN A 614 15.60 -0.53 -15.32
N GLU A 615 15.25 -1.38 -14.35
CA GLU A 615 14.73 -2.73 -14.60
C GLU A 615 13.40 -2.77 -15.41
N PHE A 616 12.75 -1.62 -15.64
CA PHE A 616 11.54 -1.46 -16.44
C PHE A 616 11.74 -0.32 -17.45
N SER A 617 11.76 -0.61 -18.75
CA SER A 617 11.76 0.46 -19.77
C SER A 617 10.36 1.03 -19.93
N THR A 618 9.92 1.77 -18.91
CA THR A 618 8.60 2.40 -18.85
C THR A 618 8.57 3.63 -19.74
N VAL A 619 7.64 3.65 -20.69
CA VAL A 619 7.40 4.75 -21.61
C VAL A 619 5.96 5.21 -21.45
N ASP A 620 5.81 6.42 -20.94
CA ASP A 620 4.52 7.10 -20.86
C ASP A 620 4.18 7.80 -22.16
N ILE A 621 2.96 7.55 -22.62
CA ILE A 621 2.42 8.09 -23.85
C ILE A 621 1.11 8.77 -23.50
N GLN A 622 1.07 10.11 -23.59
CA GLN A 622 -0.17 10.86 -23.40
C GLN A 622 -0.95 10.90 -24.71
N VAL A 623 -2.20 10.42 -24.68
CA VAL A 623 -3.07 10.28 -25.87
C VAL A 623 -4.52 10.62 -25.52
N PRO A 624 -5.31 11.18 -26.44
CA PRO A 624 -6.72 11.42 -26.16
C PRO A 624 -7.51 10.11 -26.02
N PHE A 625 -8.48 10.05 -25.11
CA PHE A 625 -9.42 8.91 -25.04
C PHE A 625 -10.17 8.71 -26.36
N GLY A 626 -10.41 7.45 -26.72
CA GLY A 626 -10.99 7.04 -28.01
C GLY A 626 -9.98 7.03 -29.17
N THR A 627 -8.70 7.34 -28.93
CA THR A 627 -7.65 7.28 -29.97
C THR A 627 -7.09 5.87 -30.09
N GLU A 628 -6.91 5.41 -31.34
CA GLU A 628 -6.08 4.24 -31.65
C GLU A 628 -4.60 4.65 -31.68
N VAL A 629 -3.79 3.92 -30.92
CA VAL A 629 -2.36 4.19 -30.70
C VAL A 629 -1.57 2.99 -31.19
N ASN A 630 -0.90 3.16 -32.32
CA ASN A 630 0.04 2.20 -32.89
C ASN A 630 1.41 2.47 -32.29
N ILE A 631 2.04 1.46 -31.69
CA ILE A 631 3.31 1.58 -30.97
C ILE A 631 4.28 0.54 -31.50
N ARG A 632 5.45 1.00 -31.91
CA ARG A 632 6.57 0.18 -32.38
C ARG A 632 7.75 0.43 -31.46
N ALA A 633 8.21 -0.59 -30.75
CA ALA A 633 9.42 -0.52 -29.94
C ALA A 633 10.54 -1.30 -30.61
N PHE A 634 11.73 -0.71 -30.76
CA PHE A 634 12.85 -1.33 -31.47
C PHE A 634 14.20 -0.92 -30.89
N LEU A 635 15.25 -1.69 -31.18
CA LEU A 635 16.62 -1.35 -30.80
C LEU A 635 17.37 -0.67 -31.94
N GLU A 636 17.77 0.59 -31.75
CA GLU A 636 18.75 1.30 -32.57
C GLU A 636 20.17 0.96 -32.06
N GLY A 637 21.13 0.82 -32.98
CA GLY A 637 22.56 0.63 -32.64
C GLY A 637 23.04 -0.82 -32.46
N MET A 638 22.18 -1.81 -32.72
CA MET A 638 22.49 -3.26 -32.71
C MET A 638 22.89 -3.76 -34.10
N GLU A 639 23.61 -4.89 -34.24
CA GLU A 639 23.90 -5.47 -35.57
C GLU A 639 22.64 -6.09 -36.22
N GLU A 640 21.68 -6.55 -35.40
CA GLU A 640 20.36 -6.99 -35.84
C GLU A 640 19.27 -6.21 -35.08
N GLU A 641 18.49 -5.40 -35.82
CA GLU A 641 17.33 -4.69 -35.25
C GLU A 641 16.25 -5.70 -34.86
N SER A 642 15.90 -5.73 -33.56
CA SER A 642 14.63 -6.32 -33.11
C SER A 642 13.59 -5.22 -32.96
N GLU A 643 12.38 -5.53 -33.41
CA GLU A 643 11.21 -4.67 -33.28
C GLU A 643 9.97 -5.45 -32.79
N THR A 644 9.16 -4.78 -31.97
CA THR A 644 7.85 -5.21 -31.47
C THR A 644 6.82 -4.21 -31.98
N TYR A 645 5.71 -4.67 -32.55
CA TYR A 645 4.56 -3.83 -32.90
C TYR A 645 3.35 -4.25 -32.07
N PHE A 646 2.62 -3.27 -31.55
CA PHE A 646 1.29 -3.47 -30.98
C PHE A 646 0.43 -2.23 -31.20
N TRP A 647 -0.87 -2.38 -31.10
CA TRP A 647 -1.82 -1.27 -31.13
C TRP A 647 -2.76 -1.37 -29.93
N VAL A 648 -3.21 -0.22 -29.44
CA VAL A 648 -4.16 -0.11 -28.34
C VAL A 648 -5.16 1.02 -28.62
N ILE A 649 -6.45 0.73 -28.45
CA ILE A 649 -7.50 1.75 -28.50
C ILE A 649 -7.75 2.17 -27.06
N VAL A 650 -7.58 3.46 -26.77
CA VAL A 650 -7.59 3.99 -25.40
C VAL A 650 -9.00 4.42 -25.01
N GLU A 651 -9.89 3.44 -24.80
CA GLU A 651 -11.31 3.66 -24.46
C GLU A 651 -11.58 3.60 -22.95
N GLY A 652 -11.81 4.78 -22.35
CA GLY A 652 -12.31 4.93 -20.98
C GLY A 652 -11.29 4.70 -19.85
N LEU A 653 -11.67 5.11 -18.63
CA LEU A 653 -10.97 4.72 -17.42
C LEU A 653 -11.46 3.35 -16.97
N VAL A 654 -10.70 2.30 -17.30
CA VAL A 654 -10.47 1.10 -16.48
C VAL A 654 -9.55 0.21 -17.31
N GLY A 655 -8.44 -0.24 -16.71
CA GLY A 655 -7.58 -1.25 -17.33
C GLY A 655 -8.41 -2.48 -17.68
N GLY A 656 -8.00 -3.24 -18.70
CA GLY A 656 -8.69 -4.48 -19.04
C GLY A 656 -8.89 -5.35 -17.79
N LEU A 657 -9.97 -6.14 -17.74
CA LEU A 657 -10.13 -7.21 -16.74
C LEU A 657 -8.75 -7.84 -16.51
N ASN A 658 -8.30 -7.99 -15.26
CA ASN A 658 -6.91 -8.38 -14.88
C ASN A 658 -6.40 -9.72 -15.47
N LEU A 659 -7.20 -10.34 -16.33
CA LEU A 659 -6.88 -11.29 -17.40
C LEU A 659 -5.96 -10.73 -18.51
N SER A 660 -4.98 -9.86 -18.20
CA SER A 660 -3.84 -9.68 -19.12
C SER A 660 -2.99 -10.95 -19.08
N THR A 661 -3.25 -11.85 -20.01
CA THR A 661 -2.55 -13.15 -20.13
C THR A 661 -1.95 -13.32 -21.52
N ILE A 662 -1.24 -12.28 -21.98
CA ILE A 662 -0.44 -12.37 -23.20
C ILE A 662 0.68 -13.38 -22.95
N THR A 663 0.59 -14.54 -23.62
CA THR A 663 1.57 -15.62 -23.51
C THR A 663 2.16 -15.90 -24.89
N HIS A 664 3.31 -15.28 -25.16
CA HIS A 664 4.22 -15.45 -26.31
C HIS A 664 3.71 -15.24 -27.75
N VAL A 665 4.46 -14.43 -28.50
CA VAL A 665 4.63 -14.54 -29.97
C VAL A 665 6.10 -14.31 -30.32
N GLY A 666 6.66 -15.14 -31.20
CA GLY A 666 8.06 -15.03 -31.65
C GLY A 666 8.22 -14.17 -32.92
N SER A 667 9.45 -13.72 -33.17
CA SER A 667 9.80 -12.90 -34.35
C SER A 667 9.57 -13.61 -35.68
N VAL A 668 9.24 -12.83 -36.72
CA VAL A 668 9.03 -13.34 -38.09
C VAL A 668 10.32 -13.84 -38.72
N GLY A 669 10.25 -15.05 -39.28
CA GLY A 669 11.02 -15.46 -40.45
C GLY A 669 10.09 -16.20 -41.42
N ASP A 670 9.74 -15.56 -42.53
CA ASP A 670 8.94 -16.01 -43.69
C ASP A 670 7.61 -16.78 -43.48
N GLY A 671 7.20 -17.04 -42.23
CA GLY A 671 5.87 -17.49 -41.86
C GLY A 671 5.21 -16.48 -40.95
N VAL A 672 4.08 -15.91 -41.39
CA VAL A 672 3.23 -15.04 -40.55
C VAL A 672 2.55 -15.90 -39.49
N ASN A 673 3.17 -16.01 -38.32
CA ASN A 673 2.52 -16.56 -37.14
C ASN A 673 1.78 -15.42 -36.44
N GLN A 674 0.45 -15.49 -36.43
CA GLN A 674 -0.42 -14.44 -35.92
C GLN A 674 -0.39 -14.37 -34.38
N LEU A 675 -0.77 -13.19 -33.89
CA LEU A 675 -0.67 -12.79 -32.50
C LEU A 675 -2.01 -13.03 -31.78
N ASN A 676 -2.12 -14.15 -31.07
CA ASN A 676 -3.30 -14.56 -30.31
C ASN A 676 -3.49 -13.67 -29.05
N ASP A 677 -3.91 -12.42 -29.26
CA ASP A 677 -4.30 -11.50 -28.19
C ASP A 677 -5.81 -11.64 -27.93
N PHE A 678 -6.18 -11.93 -26.68
CA PHE A 678 -7.57 -12.07 -26.24
C PHE A 678 -8.00 -10.82 -25.50
N ARG A 679 -8.73 -9.92 -26.17
CA ARG A 679 -9.21 -8.68 -25.55
C ARG A 679 -10.72 -8.69 -25.43
N LEU A 680 -11.22 -8.47 -24.21
CA LEU A 680 -12.64 -8.29 -23.95
C LEU A 680 -12.97 -6.78 -23.97
N PHE A 681 -13.37 -6.28 -25.13
CA PHE A 681 -13.82 -4.90 -25.34
C PHE A 681 -15.33 -4.75 -25.11
N ARG A 682 -15.83 -3.52 -25.29
CA ARG A 682 -17.25 -3.16 -25.23
C ARG A 682 -17.81 -3.02 -26.65
N GLY A 683 -18.91 -3.70 -26.95
CA GLY A 683 -19.61 -3.59 -28.24
C GLY A 683 -20.87 -2.73 -28.15
N LYS A 684 -21.73 -2.83 -29.17
CA LYS A 684 -23.15 -2.44 -29.07
C LYS A 684 -24.00 -3.52 -28.39
N GLY A 685 -23.53 -4.78 -28.36
CA GLY A 685 -23.90 -5.75 -27.33
C GLY A 685 -23.01 -5.58 -26.08
N ASP A 686 -23.43 -6.13 -24.94
CA ASP A 686 -22.80 -5.82 -23.64
C ASP A 686 -21.27 -6.03 -23.62
N PHE A 687 -20.74 -7.02 -24.37
CA PHE A 687 -19.30 -7.23 -24.55
C PHE A 687 -18.95 -7.60 -25.99
N ALA A 688 -17.71 -7.29 -26.39
CA ALA A 688 -17.11 -7.61 -27.67
C ALA A 688 -15.73 -8.27 -27.45
N LEU A 689 -15.65 -9.60 -27.58
CA LEU A 689 -14.36 -10.28 -27.60
C LEU A 689 -13.70 -10.03 -28.97
N ILE A 690 -12.54 -9.41 -29.00
CA ILE A 690 -11.72 -9.34 -30.22
C ILE A 690 -10.64 -10.42 -30.15
N VAL A 691 -10.58 -11.24 -31.19
CA VAL A 691 -9.49 -12.19 -31.43
C VAL A 691 -9.13 -12.14 -32.91
N ASP A 692 -7.84 -12.00 -33.24
CA ASP A 692 -7.34 -11.83 -34.63
C ASP A 692 -8.03 -10.72 -35.43
N GLY A 693 -8.46 -9.64 -34.76
CA GLY A 693 -9.21 -8.53 -35.37
C GLY A 693 -10.68 -8.84 -35.70
N LEU A 694 -11.17 -10.04 -35.36
CA LEU A 694 -12.57 -10.43 -35.51
C LEU A 694 -13.34 -10.11 -34.23
N VAL A 695 -14.43 -9.35 -34.36
CA VAL A 695 -15.28 -8.90 -33.25
C VAL A 695 -16.39 -9.93 -32.99
N PHE A 696 -16.43 -10.47 -31.77
CA PHE A 696 -17.50 -11.33 -31.27
C PHE A 696 -18.33 -10.60 -30.20
N GLU A 697 -19.43 -9.97 -30.64
CA GLU A 697 -20.38 -9.32 -29.73
C GLU A 697 -21.33 -10.33 -29.05
N THR A 698 -21.47 -10.26 -27.73
CA THR A 698 -22.38 -11.12 -26.96
C THR A 698 -22.77 -10.52 -25.60
N ASP A 699 -23.76 -11.12 -24.94
CA ASP A 699 -24.30 -10.74 -23.63
C ASP A 699 -23.80 -11.72 -22.55
N LEU A 700 -23.11 -11.22 -21.52
CA LEU A 700 -22.65 -12.03 -20.36
C LEU A 700 -23.80 -12.59 -19.51
N GLY A 701 -25.03 -12.10 -19.69
CA GLY A 701 -26.22 -12.48 -18.93
C GLY A 701 -26.57 -13.96 -19.01
N GLU A 702 -26.07 -14.70 -20.00
CA GLU A 702 -26.17 -16.16 -20.06
C GLU A 702 -24.79 -16.82 -20.30
N PRO A 703 -24.07 -17.22 -19.22
CA PRO A 703 -22.71 -17.76 -19.33
C PRO A 703 -22.56 -18.99 -20.25
N TYR A 704 -23.59 -19.85 -20.30
CA TYR A 704 -23.64 -20.99 -21.24
C TYR A 704 -23.78 -20.57 -22.70
N ARG A 705 -24.51 -19.48 -22.96
CA ARG A 705 -24.66 -18.93 -24.31
C ARG A 705 -23.36 -18.30 -24.76
N LEU A 706 -22.72 -17.49 -23.91
CA LEU A 706 -21.38 -16.97 -24.09
C LEU A 706 -20.35 -18.08 -24.38
N GLN A 707 -20.29 -19.14 -23.57
CA GLN A 707 -19.36 -20.26 -23.78
C GLN A 707 -19.64 -21.00 -25.09
N ARG A 708 -20.91 -21.24 -25.43
CA ARG A 708 -21.31 -21.88 -26.70
C ARG A 708 -20.97 -21.00 -27.90
N ASP A 709 -21.33 -19.73 -27.86
CA ASP A 709 -21.23 -18.80 -28.97
C ASP A 709 -19.75 -18.45 -29.22
N ALA A 710 -18.93 -18.33 -28.16
CA ALA A 710 -17.47 -18.28 -28.27
C ALA A 710 -16.87 -19.60 -28.81
N ALA A 711 -17.35 -20.77 -28.39
CA ALA A 711 -16.89 -22.05 -28.95
C ALA A 711 -17.26 -22.23 -30.43
N LEU A 712 -18.37 -21.65 -30.88
CA LEU A 712 -18.73 -21.58 -32.29
C LEU A 712 -17.84 -20.59 -33.05
N PHE A 713 -17.55 -19.42 -32.47
CA PHE A 713 -16.65 -18.41 -33.03
C PHE A 713 -15.21 -18.93 -33.18
N CYS A 714 -14.61 -19.46 -32.12
CA CYS A 714 -13.26 -20.03 -32.15
C CYS A 714 -13.16 -21.19 -33.15
N ARG A 715 -14.20 -22.04 -33.27
CA ARG A 715 -14.27 -23.11 -34.27
C ARG A 715 -14.43 -22.59 -35.70
N ALA A 716 -15.21 -21.52 -35.91
CA ALA A 716 -15.39 -20.92 -37.23
C ALA A 716 -14.11 -20.25 -37.74
N ASN A 717 -13.29 -19.72 -36.84
CA ASN A 717 -12.08 -18.96 -37.16
C ASN A 717 -10.77 -19.73 -36.92
N SER A 718 -10.83 -20.99 -36.47
CA SER A 718 -9.67 -21.87 -36.20
C SER A 718 -8.72 -21.39 -35.09
N ILE A 719 -9.25 -20.72 -34.06
CA ILE A 719 -8.50 -20.10 -32.97
C ILE A 719 -8.43 -21.03 -31.75
N ASP A 720 -7.24 -21.20 -31.15
CA ASP A 720 -7.08 -21.91 -29.88
C ASP A 720 -7.46 -21.02 -28.67
N CYS A 721 -8.74 -21.07 -28.33
CA CYS A 721 -9.29 -20.37 -27.18
C CYS A 721 -9.14 -21.15 -25.85
N GLY A 722 -8.21 -22.10 -25.73
CA GLY A 722 -8.08 -22.98 -24.54
C GLY A 722 -7.88 -22.23 -23.22
N LEU A 723 -7.08 -21.15 -23.23
CA LEU A 723 -6.87 -20.29 -22.05
C LEU A 723 -8.13 -19.46 -21.73
N PHE A 724 -8.72 -18.82 -22.76
CA PHE A 724 -9.98 -18.09 -22.64
C PHE A 724 -11.10 -18.96 -22.07
N PHE A 725 -11.24 -20.22 -22.52
CA PHE A 725 -12.23 -21.15 -21.96
C PHE A 725 -11.96 -21.53 -20.51
N ARG A 726 -10.71 -21.53 -20.03
CA ARG A 726 -10.39 -21.79 -18.63
C ARG A 726 -10.92 -20.66 -17.74
N GLU A 727 -10.61 -19.42 -18.09
CA GLU A 727 -11.04 -18.24 -17.31
C GLU A 727 -12.54 -18.00 -17.43
N LEU A 728 -13.11 -18.16 -18.63
CA LEU A 728 -14.55 -18.16 -18.82
C LEU A 728 -15.23 -19.27 -18.00
N SER A 729 -14.64 -20.46 -17.90
CA SER A 729 -15.21 -21.54 -17.07
C SER A 729 -15.21 -21.20 -15.59
N LYS A 730 -14.20 -20.47 -15.07
CA LYS A 730 -14.23 -19.95 -13.69
C LYS A 730 -15.41 -18.99 -13.49
N ILE A 731 -15.58 -18.03 -14.39
CA ILE A 731 -16.70 -17.05 -14.35
C ILE A 731 -18.06 -17.77 -14.44
N VAL A 732 -18.19 -18.75 -15.35
CA VAL A 732 -19.40 -19.59 -15.48
C VAL A 732 -19.66 -20.38 -14.20
N GLN A 733 -18.64 -21.00 -13.60
CA GLN A 733 -18.75 -21.76 -12.36
C GLN A 733 -19.16 -20.88 -11.18
N GLN A 734 -18.56 -19.70 -11.04
CA GLN A 734 -18.89 -18.71 -10.02
C GLN A 734 -20.33 -18.21 -10.15
N GLN A 735 -20.76 -17.84 -11.36
CA GLN A 735 -22.16 -17.43 -11.63
C GLN A 735 -23.16 -18.57 -11.38
N ASN A 736 -22.79 -19.82 -11.70
CA ASN A 736 -23.61 -20.99 -11.40
C ASN A 736 -23.72 -21.26 -9.89
N GLU A 737 -22.64 -21.05 -9.14
CA GLU A 737 -22.64 -21.18 -7.68
C GLU A 737 -23.49 -20.09 -7.02
N LEU A 738 -23.36 -18.83 -7.44
CA LEU A 738 -24.24 -17.74 -6.99
C LEU A 738 -25.72 -18.05 -7.29
N ARG A 739 -26.03 -18.53 -8.50
CA ARG A 739 -27.38 -19.00 -8.86
C ARG A 739 -27.84 -20.17 -7.99
N ARG A 740 -26.98 -21.14 -7.67
CA ARG A 740 -27.28 -22.29 -6.79
C ARG A 740 -27.63 -21.83 -5.37
N LEU A 741 -27.00 -20.76 -4.90
CA LEU A 741 -27.23 -20.14 -3.59
C LEU A 741 -28.36 -19.10 -3.58
N ASN A 742 -29.07 -18.89 -4.70
CA ASN A 742 -30.08 -17.83 -4.87
C ASN A 742 -29.54 -16.41 -4.54
N LEU A 743 -28.30 -16.17 -4.94
CA LEU A 743 -27.62 -14.88 -4.85
C LEU A 743 -27.70 -14.12 -6.20
N PRO A 744 -27.52 -12.79 -6.20
CA PRO A 744 -27.57 -12.00 -7.43
C PRO A 744 -26.40 -12.36 -8.37
N LYS A 745 -26.58 -12.13 -9.67
CA LYS A 745 -25.48 -12.25 -10.64
C LYS A 745 -24.44 -11.15 -10.39
N ILE A 746 -23.16 -11.42 -10.68
CA ILE A 746 -22.14 -10.37 -10.77
C ILE A 746 -22.46 -9.48 -11.97
N GLN A 747 -22.47 -8.17 -11.77
CA GLN A 747 -22.62 -7.14 -12.79
C GLN A 747 -21.29 -6.39 -12.94
N TYR A 748 -20.49 -6.83 -13.92
CA TYR A 748 -19.18 -6.24 -14.20
C TYR A 748 -19.26 -4.75 -14.54
N ILE A 749 -20.21 -4.35 -15.39
CA ILE A 749 -20.51 -2.96 -15.77
C ILE A 749 -22.04 -2.84 -15.93
N PRO A 750 -22.69 -1.75 -15.50
CA PRO A 750 -24.11 -1.53 -15.71
C PRO A 750 -24.40 -0.99 -17.11
N THR A 751 -25.53 -1.38 -17.69
CA THR A 751 -25.97 -0.94 -19.01
C THR A 751 -27.42 -0.45 -18.97
N VAL A 752 -27.85 0.28 -19.99
CA VAL A 752 -29.23 0.80 -20.08
C VAL A 752 -30.28 -0.32 -20.08
N THR A 753 -29.93 -1.49 -20.61
CA THR A 753 -30.76 -2.71 -20.64
C THR A 753 -30.58 -3.61 -19.41
N SER A 754 -29.49 -3.48 -18.66
CA SER A 754 -29.22 -4.18 -17.40
C SER A 754 -28.63 -3.22 -16.36
N PRO A 755 -29.45 -2.27 -15.84
CA PRO A 755 -28.97 -1.19 -15.00
C PRO A 755 -28.59 -1.65 -13.59
N PHE A 756 -27.84 -0.79 -12.89
CA PHE A 756 -27.55 -0.90 -11.46
C PHE A 756 -28.47 0.02 -10.65
N ILE A 757 -29.10 -0.51 -9.60
CA ILE A 757 -29.96 0.25 -8.69
C ILE A 757 -29.43 0.18 -7.25
N PHE A 758 -28.96 1.30 -6.69
CA PHE A 758 -28.69 1.40 -5.24
C PHE A 758 -29.91 1.98 -4.51
N LEU A 759 -30.63 1.11 -3.79
CA LEU A 759 -31.73 1.47 -2.91
C LEU A 759 -31.15 1.93 -1.56
N HIS A 760 -30.88 3.23 -1.44
CA HIS A 760 -30.30 3.84 -0.25
C HIS A 760 -31.36 4.04 0.85
N HIS A 761 -31.42 3.09 1.78
CA HIS A 761 -32.14 3.28 3.03
C HIS A 761 -31.45 4.34 3.91
N GLU A 762 -32.21 5.28 4.50
CA GLU A 762 -31.62 6.37 5.28
C GLU A 762 -30.74 5.89 6.46
N LYS A 763 -29.63 6.60 6.68
CA LYS A 763 -28.66 6.42 7.79
C LYS A 763 -27.82 5.14 7.75
N THR A 764 -27.69 4.49 6.60
CA THR A 764 -26.88 3.26 6.42
C THR A 764 -25.53 3.52 5.73
N ALA A 765 -24.94 4.71 5.94
CA ALA A 765 -23.74 5.25 5.26
C ALA A 765 -23.86 5.51 3.74
N GLY A 766 -25.05 5.41 3.15
CA GLY A 766 -25.22 5.60 1.71
C GLY A 766 -25.00 7.01 1.15
N SER A 767 -24.72 8.03 1.97
CA SER A 767 -24.17 9.30 1.44
C SER A 767 -22.75 9.13 0.92
N SER A 768 -21.90 8.38 1.63
CA SER A 768 -20.54 8.06 1.20
C SER A 768 -20.58 7.13 -0.02
N LEU A 769 -21.44 6.10 0.01
CA LEU A 769 -21.59 5.17 -1.12
C LEU A 769 -22.17 5.84 -2.37
N ARG A 770 -23.14 6.77 -2.25
CA ARG A 770 -23.63 7.55 -3.41
C ARG A 770 -22.53 8.38 -4.06
N ARG A 771 -21.59 8.93 -3.30
CA ARG A 771 -20.44 9.66 -3.84
C ARG A 771 -19.56 8.73 -4.70
N TYR A 772 -19.23 7.55 -4.17
CA TYR A 772 -18.48 6.54 -4.93
C TYR A 772 -19.19 6.11 -6.22
N ILE A 773 -20.49 5.85 -6.13
CA ILE A 773 -21.29 5.49 -7.32
C ILE A 773 -21.32 6.66 -8.32
N ALA A 774 -21.50 7.91 -7.88
CA ALA A 774 -21.52 9.08 -8.76
C ALA A 774 -20.18 9.28 -9.48
N GLN A 775 -19.08 9.26 -8.72
CA GLN A 775 -17.72 9.42 -9.25
C GLN A 775 -17.38 8.34 -10.27
N LYS A 776 -17.48 7.05 -9.88
CA LYS A 776 -17.19 5.94 -10.80
C LYS A 776 -18.14 5.90 -12.00
N SER A 777 -19.40 6.34 -11.86
CA SER A 777 -20.31 6.45 -13.01
C SER A 777 -19.88 7.53 -14.00
N SER A 778 -19.44 8.69 -13.50
CA SER A 778 -18.90 9.77 -14.33
C SER A 778 -17.57 9.35 -14.99
N ASP A 779 -16.68 8.70 -14.24
CA ASP A 779 -15.38 8.20 -14.72
C ASP A 779 -15.52 7.21 -15.87
N LEU A 780 -16.52 6.34 -15.81
CA LEU A 780 -16.86 5.35 -16.84
C LEU A 780 -17.75 5.89 -17.97
N GLY A 781 -18.14 7.16 -17.94
CA GLY A 781 -19.05 7.77 -18.93
C GLY A 781 -20.42 7.11 -18.98
N LEU A 782 -20.92 6.61 -17.85
CA LEU A 782 -22.21 5.96 -17.73
C LEU A 782 -23.32 7.00 -17.55
N GLY A 783 -24.45 6.83 -18.23
CA GLY A 783 -25.64 7.62 -17.92
C GLY A 783 -26.12 7.27 -16.50
N PHE A 784 -26.15 8.24 -15.59
CA PHE A 784 -26.55 8.00 -14.20
C PHE A 784 -27.58 9.01 -13.70
N TYR A 785 -28.31 8.62 -12.66
CA TYR A 785 -29.17 9.54 -11.93
C TYR A 785 -29.07 9.31 -10.43
N ILE A 786 -28.50 10.28 -9.73
CA ILE A 786 -28.27 10.23 -8.29
C ILE A 786 -28.71 11.58 -7.70
N PRO A 787 -29.77 11.61 -6.88
CA PRO A 787 -30.24 12.85 -6.24
C PRO A 787 -29.12 13.60 -5.53
N CYS A 788 -29.06 14.91 -5.81
CA CYS A 788 -28.06 15.85 -5.29
C CYS A 788 -26.65 15.71 -5.90
N TYR A 789 -26.51 15.07 -7.07
CA TYR A 789 -25.24 15.00 -7.81
C TYR A 789 -25.40 15.53 -9.25
N THR A 790 -24.37 16.21 -9.75
CA THR A 790 -24.24 16.65 -11.15
C THR A 790 -23.54 15.59 -12.01
N ALA A 791 -23.52 15.77 -13.33
CA ALA A 791 -23.00 14.78 -14.28
C ALA A 791 -21.48 14.50 -14.18
N ASP A 792 -20.73 15.42 -13.61
CA ASP A 792 -19.31 15.31 -13.22
C ASP A 792 -19.10 14.58 -11.87
N GLY A 793 -20.18 14.12 -11.22
CA GLY A 793 -20.11 13.43 -9.94
C GLY A 793 -20.00 14.37 -8.73
N VAL A 794 -20.08 15.69 -8.91
CA VAL A 794 -20.00 16.68 -7.82
C VAL A 794 -21.30 16.75 -7.02
N TYR A 795 -21.20 16.89 -5.70
CA TYR A 795 -22.36 16.98 -4.80
C TYR A 795 -22.90 18.41 -4.71
N HIS A 796 -24.19 18.59 -4.99
CA HIS A 796 -24.91 19.86 -4.89
C HIS A 796 -26.19 19.70 -4.07
N GLU A 797 -26.19 20.31 -2.88
CA GLU A 797 -27.34 20.35 -1.98
C GLU A 797 -28.20 21.59 -2.23
N ASP A 798 -29.25 21.45 -3.05
CA ASP A 798 -30.17 22.53 -3.39
C ASP A 798 -31.65 22.15 -3.15
N PHE A 799 -32.59 23.03 -3.51
CA PHE A 799 -34.00 22.71 -3.40
C PHE A 799 -34.46 21.60 -4.36
N SER A 800 -33.80 21.42 -5.52
CA SER A 800 -34.16 20.36 -6.48
C SER A 800 -33.87 18.95 -5.92
N CYS A 801 -32.68 18.80 -5.32
CA CYS A 801 -32.16 17.65 -4.57
C CYS A 801 -33.18 17.08 -3.55
N TYR A 802 -34.02 17.93 -2.97
CA TYR A 802 -35.08 17.52 -2.04
C TYR A 802 -36.47 17.48 -2.67
N SER A 803 -36.87 18.51 -3.42
CA SER A 803 -38.27 18.71 -3.80
C SER A 803 -38.77 17.84 -4.95
N ARG A 804 -37.86 17.32 -5.79
CA ARG A 804 -38.21 16.55 -6.99
C ARG A 804 -37.36 15.31 -7.21
N SER A 805 -36.16 15.23 -6.62
CA SER A 805 -35.17 14.27 -7.12
C SER A 805 -35.46 12.77 -6.91
N PHE A 806 -36.39 12.36 -6.05
CA PHE A 806 -36.68 10.93 -5.80
C PHE A 806 -37.64 10.32 -6.83
N ASP A 807 -37.53 10.77 -8.07
CA ASP A 807 -38.36 10.40 -9.22
C ASP A 807 -37.53 10.52 -10.50
N LEU A 808 -37.56 9.47 -11.35
CA LEU A 808 -36.78 9.40 -12.59
C LEU A 808 -37.24 10.40 -13.66
N HIS A 809 -38.42 11.00 -13.54
CA HIS A 809 -38.85 12.11 -14.41
C HIS A 809 -37.95 13.34 -14.34
N ASN A 810 -37.10 13.46 -13.31
CA ASN A 810 -36.15 14.57 -13.15
C ASN A 810 -34.72 14.21 -13.61
N ALA A 811 -34.51 13.00 -14.15
CA ALA A 811 -33.26 12.60 -14.78
C ALA A 811 -33.02 13.42 -16.07
N SER A 812 -31.88 14.08 -16.13
CA SER A 812 -31.46 14.97 -17.22
C SER A 812 -29.95 14.95 -17.38
N LYS A 813 -29.43 15.45 -18.51
CA LYS A 813 -27.98 15.60 -18.73
C LYS A 813 -27.25 16.43 -17.68
N VAL A 814 -27.95 17.25 -16.89
CA VAL A 814 -27.34 18.07 -15.81
C VAL A 814 -27.01 17.22 -14.57
N ASN A 815 -27.74 16.13 -14.33
CA ASN A 815 -27.62 15.27 -13.14
C ASN A 815 -27.24 13.81 -13.48
N GLY A 816 -26.50 13.65 -14.59
CA GLY A 816 -25.82 12.41 -15.00
C GLY A 816 -26.37 11.71 -16.24
N GLY A 817 -27.62 11.97 -16.66
CA GLY A 817 -28.20 11.29 -17.81
C GLY A 817 -29.70 11.51 -17.98
N GLU A 818 -30.21 11.43 -19.21
CA GLU A 818 -31.65 11.44 -19.47
C GLU A 818 -32.27 10.08 -19.11
N ARG A 819 -33.54 10.08 -18.72
CA ARG A 819 -34.28 8.91 -18.23
C ARG A 819 -34.18 7.65 -19.09
N ASP A 820 -34.07 7.79 -20.42
CA ASP A 820 -34.00 6.67 -21.35
C ASP A 820 -32.56 6.14 -21.55
N ASP A 821 -31.54 6.91 -21.13
CA ASP A 821 -30.10 6.63 -21.24
C ASP A 821 -29.46 6.16 -19.91
N LEU A 822 -30.25 6.00 -18.84
CA LEU A 822 -29.74 5.63 -17.52
C LEU A 822 -29.23 4.18 -17.51
N ALA A 823 -27.99 3.99 -17.08
CA ALA A 823 -27.41 2.71 -16.67
C ALA A 823 -27.34 2.58 -15.13
N VAL A 824 -27.26 3.70 -14.41
CA VAL A 824 -27.10 3.74 -12.94
C VAL A 824 -28.19 4.61 -12.31
N VAL A 825 -28.88 4.08 -11.30
CA VAL A 825 -29.78 4.84 -10.42
C VAL A 825 -29.37 4.59 -8.98
N ALA A 826 -29.14 5.65 -8.20
CA ALA A 826 -28.82 5.50 -6.78
C ALA A 826 -29.50 6.58 -5.95
N GLY A 827 -30.16 6.22 -4.86
CA GLY A 827 -30.86 7.22 -4.05
C GLY A 827 -31.85 6.63 -3.07
N HIS A 828 -32.55 7.53 -2.39
CA HIS A 828 -33.67 7.24 -1.51
C HIS A 828 -34.91 6.85 -2.34
N MET A 829 -34.73 5.80 -3.14
CA MET A 829 -35.70 5.27 -4.10
C MET A 829 -36.39 4.06 -3.49
N GLN A 830 -37.64 3.87 -3.87
CA GLN A 830 -38.42 2.69 -3.53
C GLN A 830 -38.17 1.54 -4.52
N TRP A 831 -38.62 0.36 -4.13
CA TRP A 831 -38.76 -0.79 -5.02
C TRP A 831 -39.62 -0.45 -6.24
N ASP A 832 -39.32 -1.08 -7.38
CA ASP A 832 -39.95 -0.83 -8.68
C ASP A 832 -39.79 0.61 -9.23
N VAL A 833 -38.84 1.42 -8.71
CA VAL A 833 -38.50 2.74 -9.30
C VAL A 833 -38.08 2.67 -10.77
N TRP A 834 -37.58 1.52 -11.21
CA TRP A 834 -37.21 1.22 -12.60
C TRP A 834 -38.40 0.79 -13.47
N ALA A 835 -39.59 0.55 -12.91
CA ALA A 835 -40.74 -0.04 -13.60
C ALA A 835 -41.93 0.93 -13.75
N GLY A 836 -42.92 0.55 -14.57
CA GLY A 836 -44.13 1.33 -14.83
C GLY A 836 -43.94 2.48 -15.84
N GLU A 837 -44.98 3.29 -16.02
CA GLU A 837 -44.97 4.43 -16.97
C GLU A 837 -43.96 5.53 -16.60
N ASP A 838 -43.49 5.52 -15.35
CA ASP A 838 -42.54 6.49 -14.77
C ASP A 838 -41.11 5.90 -14.62
N GLY A 839 -40.94 4.59 -14.85
CA GLY A 839 -39.66 3.87 -14.75
C GLY A 839 -38.74 3.99 -15.97
N MET A 840 -37.75 3.10 -16.11
CA MET A 840 -36.79 3.15 -17.22
C MET A 840 -37.40 2.53 -18.48
N LYS A 841 -37.71 3.33 -19.52
CA LYS A 841 -38.42 2.83 -20.71
C LYS A 841 -37.66 1.74 -21.48
N SER A 842 -36.34 1.84 -21.45
CA SER A 842 -35.39 0.93 -22.09
C SER A 842 -35.22 -0.41 -21.36
N PHE A 843 -35.77 -0.54 -20.16
CA PHE A 843 -35.64 -1.72 -19.32
C PHE A 843 -36.86 -2.64 -19.40
N SER A 844 -36.83 -3.63 -20.30
CA SER A 844 -37.96 -4.52 -20.56
C SER A 844 -37.95 -5.83 -19.75
N GLY A 845 -38.16 -5.74 -18.43
CA GLY A 845 -38.88 -6.81 -17.69
C GLY A 845 -38.08 -7.93 -17.00
N ARG A 846 -37.10 -7.60 -16.15
CA ARG A 846 -36.67 -8.44 -15.00
C ARG A 846 -36.48 -7.54 -13.77
N THR A 847 -36.01 -8.05 -12.64
CA THR A 847 -35.43 -7.18 -11.59
C THR A 847 -34.01 -6.77 -12.04
N PRO A 848 -33.64 -5.48 -11.98
CA PRO A 848 -32.27 -5.05 -12.29
C PRO A 848 -31.30 -5.49 -11.19
N ASN A 849 -29.99 -5.37 -11.43
CA ASN A 849 -29.03 -5.69 -10.37
C ASN A 849 -29.10 -4.58 -9.31
N CYS A 850 -29.35 -4.95 -8.07
CA CYS A 850 -29.59 -3.99 -7.01
C CYS A 850 -28.71 -4.21 -5.78
N LEU A 851 -28.40 -3.11 -5.11
CA LEU A 851 -27.68 -3.06 -3.85
C LEU A 851 -28.60 -2.40 -2.80
N VAL A 852 -28.61 -2.96 -1.59
CA VAL A 852 -29.29 -2.36 -0.43
C VAL A 852 -28.30 -2.30 0.74
N MET A 853 -28.11 -1.09 1.29
CA MET A 853 -27.31 -0.88 2.50
C MET A 853 -28.22 -0.82 3.71
N LEU A 854 -27.97 -1.65 4.73
CA LEU A 854 -28.78 -1.74 5.94
C LEU A 854 -27.99 -1.36 7.20
N ARG A 855 -28.76 -1.05 8.25
CA ARG A 855 -28.31 -0.84 9.63
C ARG A 855 -29.40 -1.38 10.56
N HIS A 856 -29.01 -1.87 11.73
CA HIS A 856 -29.96 -2.30 12.76
C HIS A 856 -31.02 -1.20 13.02
N PRO A 857 -32.33 -1.52 13.04
CA PRO A 857 -33.39 -0.50 13.11
C PRO A 857 -33.29 0.46 14.30
N VAL A 858 -32.81 -0.01 15.46
CA VAL A 858 -32.56 0.86 16.64
C VAL A 858 -31.42 1.84 16.38
N ASP A 859 -30.27 1.38 15.84
CA ASP A 859 -29.14 2.27 15.56
C ASP A 859 -29.46 3.30 14.46
N ARG A 860 -30.32 2.92 13.51
CA ARG A 860 -30.89 3.81 12.50
C ARG A 860 -31.75 4.89 13.15
N ALA A 861 -32.69 4.50 14.02
CA ALA A 861 -33.55 5.43 14.73
C ALA A 861 -32.77 6.40 15.63
N ILE A 862 -31.73 5.93 16.34
CA ILE A 862 -30.83 6.82 17.11
C ILE A 862 -30.11 7.79 16.18
N SER A 863 -29.58 7.31 15.04
CA SER A 863 -28.91 8.16 14.05
C SER A 863 -29.84 9.20 13.43
N LEU A 864 -31.11 8.85 13.23
CA LEU A 864 -32.14 9.75 12.70
C LEU A 864 -32.58 10.79 13.75
N PHE A 865 -32.69 10.38 15.02
CA PHE A 865 -32.98 11.27 16.15
C PHE A 865 -31.94 12.39 16.25
N TYR A 866 -30.65 12.05 16.24
CA TYR A 866 -29.58 13.03 16.38
C TYR A 866 -29.42 13.99 15.20
N GLU A 867 -29.84 13.59 14.01
CA GLU A 867 -29.82 14.48 12.85
C GLU A 867 -31.10 15.33 12.72
N ARG A 868 -32.28 14.80 13.05
CA ARG A 868 -33.58 15.44 12.72
C ARG A 868 -34.37 15.98 13.90
N VAL A 869 -34.15 15.48 15.11
CA VAL A 869 -34.98 15.78 16.30
C VAL A 869 -34.16 16.49 17.36
N PHE A 870 -32.93 16.04 17.62
CA PHE A 870 -32.02 16.69 18.56
C PHE A 870 -31.78 18.18 18.24
N PRO A 871 -31.45 18.62 17.01
CA PRO A 871 -31.17 20.03 16.72
C PRO A 871 -32.43 20.91 16.56
N ARG A 872 -33.62 20.46 16.99
CA ARG A 872 -34.88 21.19 16.79
C ARG A 872 -35.31 21.99 18.02
N ASP A 873 -34.97 23.28 18.02
CA ASP A 873 -35.37 24.24 19.05
C ASP A 873 -36.89 24.51 19.10
N ASP A 874 -37.65 24.10 18.07
CA ASP A 874 -39.11 24.25 18.01
C ASP A 874 -39.90 23.16 18.77
N LEU A 875 -39.20 22.16 19.33
CA LEU A 875 -39.76 21.12 20.19
C LEU A 875 -39.39 21.38 21.66
N ASP A 876 -40.28 21.09 22.62
CA ASP A 876 -40.06 21.29 24.07
C ASP A 876 -39.01 20.34 24.68
N PHE A 877 -38.41 19.50 23.85
CA PHE A 877 -37.31 18.58 24.13
C PHE A 877 -36.23 18.65 23.02
N GLY A 878 -36.16 19.76 22.28
CA GLY A 878 -34.98 20.11 21.48
C GLY A 878 -33.71 20.08 22.34
N ASN A 879 -32.59 19.69 21.74
CA ASN A 879 -31.28 19.51 22.35
C ASN A 879 -31.25 18.57 23.58
N THR A 880 -32.32 17.80 23.82
CA THR A 880 -32.42 16.78 24.88
C THR A 880 -31.93 15.45 24.31
N LYS A 881 -31.03 14.74 25.01
CA LYS A 881 -30.52 13.45 24.53
C LYS A 881 -31.62 12.39 24.49
N ILE A 882 -31.48 11.38 23.63
CA ILE A 882 -32.52 10.35 23.50
C ILE A 882 -32.77 9.62 24.82
N ASN A 883 -31.72 9.36 25.61
CA ASN A 883 -31.84 8.75 26.94
C ASN A 883 -32.45 9.68 28.02
N GLU A 884 -32.57 10.98 27.78
CA GLU A 884 -33.21 11.94 28.70
C GLU A 884 -34.72 12.06 28.44
N LEU A 885 -35.20 11.59 27.28
CA LEU A 885 -36.63 11.55 26.97
C LEU A 885 -37.37 10.53 27.86
N SER A 886 -38.63 10.83 28.17
CA SER A 886 -39.54 9.81 28.70
C SER A 886 -39.99 8.87 27.58
N PRO A 887 -40.39 7.61 27.87
CA PRO A 887 -40.96 6.70 26.87
C PRO A 887 -42.16 7.31 26.12
N THR A 888 -42.96 8.14 26.80
CA THR A 888 -44.07 8.88 26.19
C THR A 888 -43.59 9.93 25.19
N ARG A 889 -42.52 10.69 25.50
CA ARG A 889 -41.92 11.66 24.57
C ARG A 889 -41.28 10.96 23.37
N LEU A 890 -40.54 9.87 23.56
CA LEU A 890 -39.98 9.11 22.44
C LEU A 890 -41.08 8.48 21.57
N LYS A 891 -42.16 7.96 22.18
CA LYS A 891 -43.32 7.44 21.44
C LYS A 891 -43.94 8.54 20.56
N PHE A 892 -44.14 9.74 21.11
CA PHE A 892 -44.59 10.90 20.35
C PHE A 892 -43.66 11.23 19.17
N VAL A 893 -42.35 11.25 19.37
CA VAL A 893 -41.35 11.44 18.30
C VAL A 893 -41.53 10.38 17.20
N VAL A 894 -41.55 9.09 17.56
CA VAL A 894 -41.70 8.00 16.58
C VAL A 894 -43.04 8.07 15.82
N GLU A 895 -44.11 8.51 16.47
CA GLU A 895 -45.43 8.71 15.85
C GLU A 895 -45.48 9.92 14.91
N GLN A 896 -44.97 11.08 15.33
CA GLN A 896 -44.96 12.29 14.50
C GLN A 896 -44.02 12.17 13.30
N PHE A 897 -42.89 11.49 13.47
CA PHE A 897 -41.86 11.31 12.45
C PHE A 897 -41.93 9.95 11.74
N ARG A 898 -43.11 9.30 11.73
CA ARG A 898 -43.38 7.97 11.15
C ARG A 898 -43.06 7.86 9.65
N GLY A 899 -43.26 8.94 8.89
CA GLY A 899 -43.01 9.02 7.44
C GLY A 899 -42.24 10.28 7.06
N SER A 900 -41.15 10.55 7.79
CA SER A 900 -40.30 11.76 7.74
C SER A 900 -40.81 13.02 8.43
N ALA A 901 -39.86 13.83 8.88
CA ALA A 901 -40.06 15.21 9.35
C ALA A 901 -40.52 16.17 8.24
N TRP A 902 -40.32 15.76 6.99
CA TRP A 902 -40.60 16.52 5.79
C TRP A 902 -41.40 15.66 4.80
N GLY A 903 -42.49 15.03 5.27
CA GLY A 903 -43.28 14.04 4.51
C GLY A 903 -43.65 14.45 3.08
N MET A 904 -43.75 15.77 2.82
CA MET A 904 -43.87 16.37 1.49
C MET A 904 -42.89 15.81 0.44
N TYR A 905 -41.69 15.36 0.84
CA TYR A 905 -40.63 14.96 -0.09
C TYR A 905 -40.22 13.49 -0.02
N ARG A 906 -40.35 12.82 1.13
CA ARG A 906 -39.87 11.44 1.34
C ARG A 906 -40.68 10.69 2.40
N ASP A 907 -40.81 9.37 2.26
CA ASP A 907 -41.39 8.46 3.27
C ASP A 907 -40.31 7.83 4.17
N GLU A 908 -39.31 8.64 4.56
CA GLU A 908 -38.14 8.22 5.35
C GLU A 908 -38.29 8.67 6.80
N GLY A 909 -38.76 7.76 7.67
CA GLY A 909 -39.15 8.09 9.04
C GLY A 909 -38.61 7.12 10.10
N PHE A 910 -39.20 7.16 11.28
CA PHE A 910 -38.84 6.30 12.42
C PHE A 910 -39.49 4.91 12.41
N SER A 911 -40.37 4.60 11.46
CA SER A 911 -41.15 3.35 11.47
C SER A 911 -41.08 2.61 10.14
N ASN A 912 -40.72 1.33 10.18
CA ASN A 912 -40.81 0.36 9.08
C ASN A 912 -40.33 0.89 7.72
N THR A 913 -39.23 1.66 7.71
CA THR A 913 -38.80 2.44 6.54
C THR A 913 -38.13 1.56 5.48
N LEU A 914 -37.35 0.56 5.91
CA LEU A 914 -36.78 -0.43 4.99
C LEU A 914 -37.90 -1.25 4.32
N CYS A 915 -38.89 -1.65 5.12
CA CYS A 915 -40.03 -2.44 4.66
C CYS A 915 -40.88 -1.67 3.65
N LYS A 916 -41.26 -0.41 3.93
CA LYS A 916 -41.93 0.48 2.97
C LYS A 916 -41.15 0.61 1.66
N MET A 917 -39.84 0.90 1.77
CA MET A 917 -38.94 1.05 0.62
C MET A 917 -38.96 -0.22 -0.25
N LEU A 918 -38.79 -1.40 0.35
CA LEU A 918 -38.80 -2.70 -0.35
C LEU A 918 -40.17 -3.11 -0.89
N LEU A 919 -41.27 -2.61 -0.33
CA LEU A 919 -42.64 -2.88 -0.83
C LEU A 919 -43.11 -1.91 -1.91
N GLY A 920 -42.31 -0.89 -2.27
CA GLY A 920 -42.73 0.16 -3.20
C GLY A 920 -43.78 1.11 -2.59
N GLN A 921 -43.96 1.07 -1.26
CA GLN A 921 -44.99 1.83 -0.56
C GLN A 921 -44.53 3.26 -0.29
N ASN A 922 -45.31 4.22 -0.76
CA ASN A 922 -45.02 5.64 -0.60
C ASN A 922 -46.28 6.41 -0.22
N HIS A 923 -46.63 6.32 1.05
CA HIS A 923 -47.86 6.90 1.55
C HIS A 923 -47.72 8.41 1.81
N PHE A 924 -46.49 8.86 2.08
CA PHE A 924 -46.20 10.22 2.54
C PHE A 924 -45.63 11.15 1.43
N LYS A 925 -44.75 10.68 0.53
CA LYS A 925 -44.13 11.52 -0.52
C LYS A 925 -45.16 12.33 -1.30
N GLY A 926 -44.86 13.60 -1.53
CA GLY A 926 -45.70 14.54 -2.27
C GLY A 926 -46.89 15.11 -1.49
N LYS A 927 -47.09 14.74 -0.21
CA LYS A 927 -48.26 15.16 0.59
C LYS A 927 -47.86 15.95 1.83
N THR A 928 -48.59 17.02 2.10
CA THR A 928 -48.58 17.72 3.39
C THR A 928 -49.30 16.87 4.46
N PRO A 929 -49.03 17.08 5.76
CA PRO A 929 -49.71 16.36 6.84
C PRO A 929 -51.25 16.47 6.82
N SER A 930 -51.80 17.53 6.21
CA SER A 930 -53.24 17.75 5.99
C SER A 930 -53.83 16.95 4.82
N GLU A 931 -53.01 16.45 3.90
CA GLU A 931 -53.41 15.62 2.76
C GLU A 931 -53.27 14.11 3.04
N LEU A 932 -52.75 13.75 4.22
CA LEU A 932 -52.62 12.37 4.68
C LEU A 932 -53.94 11.87 5.26
N ASN A 933 -54.50 10.80 4.69
CA ASN A 933 -55.53 10.02 5.37
C ASN A 933 -54.88 9.06 6.38
N TRP A 934 -54.90 9.45 7.66
CA TRP A 934 -54.30 8.67 8.74
C TRP A 934 -54.93 7.28 8.92
N GLU A 935 -56.22 7.09 8.60
CA GLU A 935 -56.86 5.77 8.64
C GLU A 935 -56.31 4.83 7.56
N ASP A 936 -55.98 5.36 6.38
CA ASP A 936 -55.38 4.58 5.29
C ASP A 936 -53.90 4.26 5.59
N ILE A 937 -53.17 5.19 6.23
CA ILE A 937 -51.80 4.95 6.72
C ILE A 937 -51.80 3.85 7.80
N GLU A 938 -52.69 3.91 8.78
CA GLU A 938 -52.81 2.85 9.79
C GLU A 938 -53.21 1.50 9.18
N ARG A 939 -54.03 1.50 8.12
CA ARG A 939 -54.40 0.27 7.40
C ARG A 939 -53.21 -0.28 6.61
N ALA A 940 -52.43 0.58 5.96
CA ALA A 940 -51.21 0.22 5.25
C ALA A 940 -50.13 -0.32 6.21
N ASP A 941 -49.91 0.32 7.36
CA ASP A 941 -48.95 -0.17 8.37
C ASP A 941 -49.33 -1.56 8.93
N LYS A 942 -50.63 -1.87 9.02
CA LYS A 942 -51.13 -3.20 9.41
C LYS A 942 -50.92 -4.22 8.28
N ALA A 943 -51.31 -3.88 7.04
CA ALA A 943 -51.10 -4.73 5.86
C ALA A 943 -49.61 -5.00 5.57
N MET A 944 -48.73 -4.04 5.83
CA MET A 944 -47.27 -4.19 5.70
C MET A 944 -46.69 -5.32 6.57
N MET A 945 -47.30 -5.65 7.71
CA MET A 945 -46.91 -6.82 8.51
C MET A 945 -47.38 -8.15 7.93
N GLU A 946 -48.40 -8.13 7.07
CA GLU A 946 -48.88 -9.27 6.26
C GLU A 946 -48.00 -9.42 5.00
N ASP A 947 -47.54 -8.31 4.41
CA ASP A 947 -46.67 -8.24 3.24
C ASP A 947 -45.15 -8.42 3.52
N VAL A 948 -44.71 -8.62 4.77
CA VAL A 948 -43.28 -8.68 5.13
C VAL A 948 -42.48 -9.74 4.36
N GLU A 949 -43.11 -10.87 4.02
CA GLU A 949 -42.47 -11.91 3.21
C GLU A 949 -42.16 -11.40 1.79
N ARG A 950 -43.02 -10.53 1.21
CA ARG A 950 -42.75 -9.88 -0.08
C ARG A 950 -41.60 -8.87 0.00
N ALA A 951 -41.46 -8.16 1.13
CA ALA A 951 -40.30 -7.30 1.36
C ALA A 951 -39.00 -8.12 1.41
N ILE A 952 -39.06 -9.32 1.99
CA ILE A 952 -37.96 -10.30 2.03
C ILE A 952 -37.66 -10.86 0.63
N GLU A 953 -38.67 -11.27 -0.15
CA GLU A 953 -38.53 -11.75 -1.54
C GLU A 953 -37.86 -10.71 -2.45
N ASN A 954 -38.21 -9.42 -2.26
CA ASN A 954 -37.62 -8.29 -2.97
C ASN A 954 -36.17 -8.05 -2.54
N LEU A 955 -35.88 -8.06 -1.23
CA LEU A 955 -34.49 -8.02 -0.72
C LEU A 955 -33.66 -9.18 -1.26
N ASP A 956 -34.26 -10.35 -1.45
CA ASP A 956 -33.62 -11.56 -1.99
C ASP A 956 -33.24 -11.46 -3.48
N GLN A 957 -33.59 -10.39 -4.17
CA GLN A 957 -33.05 -10.09 -5.51
C GLN A 957 -31.77 -9.23 -5.46
N CYS A 958 -31.49 -8.57 -4.34
CA CYS A 958 -30.39 -7.62 -4.22
C CYS A 958 -29.17 -8.19 -3.49
N VAL A 959 -28.04 -7.53 -3.68
CA VAL A 959 -26.84 -7.62 -2.84
C VAL A 959 -27.14 -6.86 -1.55
N VAL A 960 -26.93 -7.50 -0.40
CA VAL A 960 -27.06 -6.87 0.92
C VAL A 960 -25.68 -6.38 1.39
N GLY A 961 -25.63 -5.17 1.93
CA GLY A 961 -24.48 -4.63 2.65
C GLY A 961 -24.87 -4.15 4.06
N LEU A 962 -23.97 -4.30 5.04
CA LEU A 962 -24.24 -3.98 6.45
C LEU A 962 -23.30 -2.88 6.96
N GLN A 963 -23.85 -1.75 7.41
CA GLN A 963 -23.04 -0.60 7.87
C GLN A 963 -22.12 -0.93 9.08
N ASN A 964 -22.44 -1.95 9.87
CA ASN A 964 -21.62 -2.40 11.00
C ASN A 964 -20.49 -3.36 10.60
N ASP A 965 -20.51 -3.95 9.40
CA ASP A 965 -19.42 -4.76 8.84
C ASP A 965 -18.99 -4.15 7.49
N TRP A 966 -18.38 -2.96 7.56
CA TRP A 966 -18.12 -2.10 6.39
C TRP A 966 -17.05 -2.68 5.47
N GLU A 967 -15.97 -3.23 6.01
CA GLU A 967 -14.88 -3.81 5.20
C GLU A 967 -15.37 -5.04 4.43
N THR A 968 -16.07 -5.97 5.09
CA THR A 968 -16.70 -7.11 4.39
C THR A 968 -17.72 -6.60 3.35
N THR A 969 -18.47 -5.55 3.67
CA THR A 969 -19.41 -4.94 2.72
C THR A 969 -18.71 -4.35 1.49
N LYS A 970 -17.57 -3.68 1.62
CA LYS A 970 -16.76 -3.22 0.46
C LYS A 970 -16.32 -4.42 -0.39
N SER A 971 -15.80 -5.48 0.22
CA SER A 971 -15.40 -6.71 -0.49
C SER A 971 -16.57 -7.38 -1.23
N MET A 972 -17.78 -7.37 -0.65
CA MET A 972 -18.98 -7.85 -1.35
C MET A 972 -19.38 -6.93 -2.51
N ILE A 973 -19.39 -5.61 -2.31
CA ILE A 973 -19.72 -4.66 -3.37
C ILE A 973 -18.72 -4.82 -4.53
N TRP A 974 -17.42 -4.94 -4.25
CA TRP A 974 -16.40 -5.18 -5.28
C TRP A 974 -16.61 -6.52 -6.01
N HIS A 975 -16.95 -7.61 -5.29
CA HIS A 975 -17.22 -8.90 -5.92
C HIS A 975 -18.46 -8.89 -6.84
N PHE A 976 -19.58 -8.34 -6.38
CA PHE A 976 -20.83 -8.32 -7.14
C PHE A 976 -20.91 -7.18 -8.17
N PHE A 977 -20.18 -6.10 -7.95
CA PHE A 977 -20.11 -4.90 -8.79
C PHE A 977 -18.64 -4.45 -8.99
N PRO A 978 -17.81 -5.18 -9.75
CA PRO A 978 -16.39 -4.87 -9.91
C PRO A 978 -16.03 -3.46 -10.38
N TRP A 979 -16.97 -2.75 -11.03
CA TRP A 979 -16.82 -1.34 -11.42
C TRP A 979 -16.92 -0.34 -10.25
N LEU A 980 -17.43 -0.76 -9.08
CA LEU A 980 -17.46 0.02 -7.84
C LEU A 980 -16.25 -0.30 -6.96
N GLU A 981 -15.09 0.19 -7.41
CA GLU A 981 -13.83 0.11 -6.67
C GLU A 981 -13.77 1.20 -5.58
N PHE A 982 -13.28 0.80 -4.39
CA PHE A 982 -13.07 1.69 -3.25
C PHE A 982 -11.58 1.89 -3.02
N ASN A 983 -11.10 3.13 -3.22
CA ASN A 983 -9.70 3.47 -3.04
C ASN A 983 -9.35 3.87 -1.58
N ASP A 984 -10.28 3.70 -0.63
CA ASP A 984 -10.09 4.03 0.79
C ASP A 984 -10.29 2.86 1.76
N SER A 985 -9.51 2.88 2.84
CA SER A 985 -9.77 2.14 4.06
C SER A 985 -10.80 2.86 4.96
N ALA A 986 -10.97 4.17 4.77
CA ALA A 986 -11.73 5.02 5.67
C ALA A 986 -13.24 4.72 5.66
N LYS A 987 -13.81 4.50 6.85
CA LYS A 987 -15.26 4.52 7.05
C LYS A 987 -15.78 5.97 7.02
N MET A 988 -15.84 6.56 5.82
CA MET A 988 -16.31 7.94 5.64
C MET A 988 -17.70 8.13 6.28
N ASN A 989 -17.77 9.04 7.26
CA ASN A 989 -18.94 9.40 8.06
C ASN A 989 -19.50 8.27 8.96
N THR A 990 -18.98 8.16 10.18
CA THR A 990 -19.69 7.51 11.30
C THR A 990 -21.02 8.22 11.65
N GLY A 991 -21.18 9.48 11.24
CA GLY A 991 -22.46 10.23 11.24
C GLY A 991 -23.00 10.57 12.63
N ARG A 992 -22.28 10.18 13.68
CA ARG A 992 -22.52 10.54 15.07
C ARG A 992 -21.38 11.44 15.50
N GLY A 993 -21.66 12.71 15.83
CA GLY A 993 -20.75 13.44 16.71
C GLY A 993 -20.60 12.63 18.00
N GLY A 994 -19.39 12.58 18.57
CA GLY A 994 -18.99 11.58 19.59
C GLY A 994 -19.77 11.57 20.92
N GLY A 995 -20.86 12.34 21.05
CA GLY A 995 -21.76 12.35 22.20
C GLY A 995 -23.16 11.75 21.97
N ALA A 996 -23.43 11.18 20.78
CA ALA A 996 -24.68 10.46 20.47
C ALA A 996 -24.59 8.98 20.86
N GLU A 997 -25.60 8.46 21.56
CA GLU A 997 -25.58 7.11 22.12
C GLU A 997 -25.51 5.99 21.06
N THR A 998 -25.03 4.85 21.51
CA THR A 998 -25.12 3.54 20.85
C THR A 998 -26.40 2.81 21.25
N ARG A 999 -26.75 1.74 20.52
CA ARG A 999 -27.85 0.84 20.93
C ARG A 999 -27.63 0.29 22.35
N ASP A 1000 -26.40 -0.06 22.69
CA ASP A 1000 -26.09 -0.75 23.94
C ASP A 1000 -26.10 0.22 25.15
N GLU A 1001 -26.02 1.53 24.90
CA GLU A 1001 -26.24 2.60 25.89
C GLU A 1001 -27.72 3.04 26.00
N LEU A 1002 -28.59 2.66 25.06
CA LEU A 1002 -29.99 3.08 25.04
C LEU A 1002 -30.78 2.38 26.16
N ARG A 1003 -31.57 3.13 26.95
CA ARG A 1003 -32.40 2.52 28.00
C ARG A 1003 -33.41 1.54 27.40
N SER A 1004 -33.55 0.35 28.01
CA SER A 1004 -34.36 -0.77 27.49
C SER A 1004 -35.83 -0.44 27.18
N GLU A 1005 -36.44 0.50 27.90
CA GLU A 1005 -37.81 0.93 27.67
C GLU A 1005 -37.95 1.90 26.49
N LEU A 1006 -36.87 2.61 26.12
CA LEU A 1006 -36.79 3.44 24.92
C LEU A 1006 -36.52 2.57 23.69
N GLU A 1007 -35.61 1.60 23.81
CA GLU A 1007 -35.38 0.59 22.77
C GLU A 1007 -36.68 -0.14 22.42
N ARG A 1008 -37.44 -0.58 23.43
CA ARG A 1008 -38.75 -1.22 23.24
C ARG A 1008 -39.76 -0.32 22.52
N VAL A 1009 -39.74 1.00 22.76
CA VAL A 1009 -40.57 1.95 22.00
C VAL A 1009 -40.17 1.96 20.54
N ILE A 1010 -38.87 2.01 20.21
CA ILE A 1010 -38.40 1.99 18.82
C ILE A 1010 -38.77 0.66 18.13
N LEU A 1011 -38.50 -0.47 18.77
CA LEU A 1011 -38.77 -1.81 18.22
C LEU A 1011 -40.27 -2.04 17.96
N ASN A 1012 -41.15 -1.55 18.82
CA ASN A 1012 -42.61 -1.66 18.65
C ASN A 1012 -43.12 -1.02 17.34
N TYR A 1013 -42.40 -0.04 16.78
CA TYR A 1013 -42.76 0.64 15.53
C TYR A 1013 -41.90 0.21 14.33
N ASN A 1014 -40.96 -0.72 14.52
CA ASN A 1014 -40.05 -1.23 13.49
C ASN A 1014 -40.13 -2.76 13.35
N GLN A 1015 -41.30 -3.34 13.63
CA GLN A 1015 -41.48 -4.80 13.62
C GLN A 1015 -41.27 -5.44 12.23
N CYS A 1016 -41.58 -4.73 11.13
CA CYS A 1016 -41.25 -5.23 9.80
C CYS A 1016 -39.76 -5.08 9.52
N ASP A 1017 -39.18 -3.90 9.77
CA ASP A 1017 -37.76 -3.62 9.58
C ASP A 1017 -36.87 -4.61 10.36
N MET A 1018 -37.28 -5.04 11.56
CA MET A 1018 -36.58 -6.08 12.34
C MET A 1018 -36.59 -7.46 11.65
N LYS A 1019 -37.74 -7.91 11.14
CA LYS A 1019 -37.83 -9.18 10.39
C LYS A 1019 -36.96 -9.15 9.12
N VAL A 1020 -37.04 -8.04 8.37
CA VAL A 1020 -36.23 -7.85 7.15
C VAL A 1020 -34.74 -7.79 7.50
N TRP A 1021 -34.36 -7.12 8.60
CA TRP A 1021 -32.99 -7.08 9.10
C TRP A 1021 -32.47 -8.47 9.51
N GLU A 1022 -33.25 -9.27 10.24
CA GLU A 1022 -32.87 -10.64 10.63
C GLU A 1022 -32.67 -11.56 9.42
N HIS A 1023 -33.45 -11.38 8.35
CA HIS A 1023 -33.22 -12.07 7.07
C HIS A 1023 -31.98 -11.56 6.36
N ALA A 1024 -31.80 -10.23 6.30
CA ALA A 1024 -30.66 -9.58 5.66
C ALA A 1024 -29.32 -10.03 6.26
N GLN A 1025 -29.23 -10.22 7.58
CA GLN A 1025 -28.02 -10.77 8.22
C GLN A 1025 -27.71 -12.19 7.72
N LYS A 1026 -28.71 -13.07 7.59
CA LYS A 1026 -28.52 -14.43 7.06
C LYS A 1026 -28.08 -14.42 5.59
N ARG A 1027 -28.65 -13.50 4.79
CA ARG A 1027 -28.29 -13.30 3.38
C ARG A 1027 -26.86 -12.76 3.24
N PHE A 1028 -26.48 -11.79 4.07
CA PHE A 1028 -25.11 -11.27 4.13
C PHE A 1028 -24.11 -12.39 4.47
N GLU A 1029 -24.36 -13.22 5.48
CA GLU A 1029 -23.47 -14.36 5.80
C GLU A 1029 -23.44 -15.47 4.72
N LEU A 1030 -24.47 -15.55 3.87
CA LEU A 1030 -24.44 -16.41 2.68
C LEU A 1030 -23.57 -15.81 1.57
N GLN A 1031 -23.68 -14.50 1.32
CA GLN A 1031 -22.81 -13.78 0.40
C GLN A 1031 -21.35 -13.81 0.88
N LYS A 1032 -21.09 -13.62 2.18
CA LYS A 1032 -19.75 -13.63 2.79
C LYS A 1032 -18.99 -14.90 2.47
N ARG A 1033 -19.63 -16.06 2.66
CA ARG A 1033 -19.04 -17.37 2.34
C ARG A 1033 -18.81 -17.57 0.84
N ALA A 1034 -19.77 -17.15 0.00
CA ALA A 1034 -19.63 -17.23 -1.46
C ALA A 1034 -18.50 -16.33 -2.01
N VAL A 1035 -18.20 -15.21 -1.35
CA VAL A 1035 -17.15 -14.25 -1.75
C VAL A 1035 -15.79 -14.61 -1.16
N LEU A 1036 -15.72 -15.00 0.12
CA LEU A 1036 -14.46 -15.20 0.86
C LEU A 1036 -14.01 -16.67 0.97
N GLY A 1037 -14.76 -17.63 0.42
CA GLY A 1037 -14.38 -19.05 0.42
C GLY A 1037 -14.41 -19.75 1.79
N MET A 1038 -15.20 -19.22 2.75
CA MET A 1038 -15.33 -19.71 4.13
C MET A 1038 -16.40 -20.80 4.33
#